data_AF-A0A969K9S3-F1
#
_entry.id   AF-A0A969K9S3-F1
#
_cell.length_a   1.000
_cell.length_b   1.000
_cell.length_c   1.000
_cell.angle_alpha   90.00
_cell.angle_beta   90.00
_cell.angle_gamma   90.00
#
_symmetry.space_group_name_H-M   'P 1'
#
loop_
_entity.id
_entity.type
_entity.pdbx_description
1 polymer ?
#
loop_
_entity_poly.entity_id
_entity_poly.type
_entity_poly.pdbx_seq_one_letter_code
_entity_poly.pdbx_strand_id
1 'polypeptide(L)'
;MQRERGSGLVEFLVALSVLTICMMAATVYISTATHGTRHNTDKDFAIQKAISILEELKGVFESKTGNDATLLDGYDDGSTTSTVLTIQTGVTAPDHPSSGNFHDGSQWHYERQISVERFASVQSNDVRLVRVRIYGWVRGEKHPLAEVSSVIRTIADSYPPTQVYDIYTLAIENVPGWWVYMANLVPFVENAIADLQARNPGLEFRTHWIRKLAYGRDQQYVPFMNEATISTDDIDWVYYYPSSMPTTAAVNYYYVPSVMSARVSIDGTIENDYDATENTIPYALADQYNHAMRYGDEKALFDARVAAGLESADTPTWRLLIDDMYMHPENYENAILINVHGELFPFPPIRNFSDAAKDPENNPNIRVVTHPEYLRYDNDDAVNLRVYSYLTEPGDTTIPDQLAEPISVLIRDKASLTGIQVTAIEGGVDADGDGTLEPYTSETFDTFEDYTGDMYYTVTDVTDGVLIELFNSPVRTPCVGGASCPSGGIPTEKRLYAMDYIPTPLNLGVSTAAFSRNLTVSDNRTKNTARWIITIPDSDLTDDEILVVDTRLGNDLTTGVLFPTANEPANVSTTYVYRGDDTFIFGDGTAANPPNLPLTERFQVMGDPRHMPYADLKADYDATTNPLGEGYNRYFDDFHNSSGNRASDANYWPGFSAVRNDGTNNNDGWDSGSGYVDLEVNRCFEMLREALLRSHALYTTMTGFSYFYIGTGNEIGYDADNGFTNSIPVSTVPYTGASGSMNEMTITDAQNGGVRYVKSNDSTSTWWSMNWLGELYPDMEYATWASSGNLPAGSGANTYVRTRRDSITTRLPTGTTLQRTLRRLSEEGSTTFFSIGTSSSKFHHDYRDGDTGDLTDDGLDIAAHYNFPIPTTVDINRPFNVNRNSSGNVPTHYQDNIYYDGTLTGTVVTNFFDHESSGLIGSAMISHEGSLGDDHALVVVNGIAQTNLTGSAFMGRWAFLTLIQGYLAAGLLSDDIRIEQVPRVEMTAPNDATDLVDPSSIDIEWETTWRRWDGQAYTSNYADDFAESAAVSYVLLYSDDNGRSWKHMADDTAASPGRRPADSSLFETGASYTWSTDSTSFPEGTYLIRIDAFRDDKALHYAYHQRRIFIKR
;
A
#
# COMPACT_ATOMS: atom_id res chain seq x y z
N MET A 1 -75.51 29.09 105.69
CA MET A 1 -76.46 29.29 104.58
C MET A 1 -75.86 30.25 103.56
N GLN A 2 -75.29 29.70 102.48
CA GLN A 2 -75.10 30.41 101.21
C GLN A 2 -75.75 29.52 100.15
N ARG A 3 -76.70 30.09 99.40
CA ARG A 3 -77.53 29.40 98.40
C ARG A 3 -76.75 29.24 97.11
N GLU A 4 -76.58 28.00 96.66
CA GLU A 4 -76.38 27.68 95.24
C GLU A 4 -77.64 28.08 94.46
N ARG A 5 -77.48 28.92 93.43
CA ARG A 5 -78.53 29.22 92.45
C ARG A 5 -78.19 28.48 91.16
N GLY A 6 -79.07 27.58 90.73
CA GLY A 6 -78.95 26.86 89.47
C GLY A 6 -78.98 27.81 88.26
N SER A 7 -78.27 27.40 87.21
CA SER A 7 -78.07 28.14 85.96
C SER A 7 -79.39 28.54 85.30
N GLY A 8 -79.52 29.81 84.94
CA GLY A 8 -80.70 30.34 84.27
C GLY A 8 -80.72 30.00 82.77
N LEU A 9 -81.92 30.02 82.17
CA LEU A 9 -82.12 29.84 80.72
C LEU A 9 -81.20 30.74 79.87
N VAL A 10 -80.88 31.93 80.37
CA VAL A 10 -79.98 32.89 79.72
C VAL A 10 -78.55 32.35 79.61
N GLU A 11 -78.02 31.70 80.63
CA GLU A 11 -76.67 31.10 80.61
C GLU A 11 -76.60 29.93 79.62
N PHE A 12 -77.68 29.17 79.48
CA PHE A 12 -77.77 28.09 78.47
C PHE A 12 -77.83 28.64 77.04
N LEU A 13 -78.59 29.72 76.79
CA LEU A 13 -78.66 30.38 75.48
C LEU A 13 -77.33 31.03 75.09
N VAL A 14 -76.63 31.65 76.05
CA VAL A 14 -75.28 32.21 75.82
C VAL A 14 -74.29 31.08 75.48
N ALA A 15 -74.28 29.98 76.24
CA ALA A 15 -73.43 28.82 75.93
C ALA A 15 -73.72 28.22 74.55
N LEU A 16 -75.01 28.11 74.15
CA LEU A 16 -75.40 27.62 72.82
C LEU A 16 -74.94 28.57 71.70
N SER A 17 -75.05 29.88 71.91
CA SER A 17 -74.59 30.88 70.92
C SER A 17 -73.07 30.88 70.75
N VAL A 18 -72.31 30.71 71.83
CA VAL A 18 -70.84 30.52 71.77
C VAL A 18 -70.50 29.23 71.01
N LEU A 19 -71.21 28.13 71.28
CA LEU A 19 -71.00 26.85 70.58
C LEU A 19 -71.28 26.98 69.06
N THR A 20 -72.32 27.72 68.68
CA THR A 20 -72.70 27.94 67.28
C THR A 20 -71.66 28.77 66.54
N ILE A 21 -71.12 29.82 67.19
CA ILE A 21 -70.02 30.63 66.65
C ILE A 21 -68.76 29.79 66.47
N CYS A 22 -68.42 28.94 67.45
CA CYS A 22 -67.28 28.02 67.34
C CYS A 22 -67.45 27.01 66.20
N MET A 23 -68.66 26.46 65.99
CA MET A 23 -68.93 25.55 64.86
C MET A 23 -68.84 26.25 63.50
N MET A 24 -69.32 27.48 63.38
CA MET A 24 -69.14 28.29 62.17
C MET A 24 -67.67 28.58 61.88
N ALA A 25 -66.90 28.98 62.91
CA ALA A 25 -65.47 29.24 62.77
C ALA A 25 -64.70 27.98 62.34
N ALA A 26 -65.02 26.81 62.91
CA ALA A 26 -64.44 25.53 62.51
C ALA A 26 -64.79 25.17 61.06
N THR A 27 -66.03 25.43 60.62
CA THR A 27 -66.47 25.16 59.24
C THR A 27 -65.74 26.05 58.23
N VAL A 28 -65.56 27.34 58.54
CA VAL A 28 -64.80 28.28 57.71
C VAL A 28 -63.32 27.90 57.64
N TYR A 29 -62.72 27.48 58.77
CA TYR A 29 -61.34 27.01 58.81
C TYR A 29 -61.14 25.73 57.98
N ILE A 30 -62.00 24.73 58.15
CA ILE A 30 -61.95 23.48 57.37
C ILE A 30 -62.14 23.76 55.88
N SER A 31 -63.09 24.63 55.52
CA SER A 31 -63.30 25.05 54.12
C SER A 31 -62.06 25.73 53.54
N THR A 32 -61.47 26.68 54.26
CA THR A 32 -60.26 27.41 53.83
C THR A 32 -59.06 26.48 53.72
N ALA A 33 -58.87 25.57 54.68
CA ALA A 33 -57.80 24.57 54.66
C ALA A 33 -57.97 23.59 53.49
N THR A 34 -59.19 23.12 53.23
CA THR A 34 -59.47 22.22 52.10
C THR A 34 -59.24 22.91 50.77
N HIS A 35 -59.62 24.19 50.64
CA HIS A 35 -59.32 25.00 49.46
C HIS A 35 -57.81 25.24 49.29
N GLY A 36 -57.08 25.49 50.38
CA GLY A 36 -55.62 25.64 50.36
C GLY A 36 -54.90 24.35 49.93
N THR A 37 -55.33 23.18 50.45
CA THR A 37 -54.75 21.89 50.07
C THR A 37 -54.99 21.56 48.59
N ARG A 38 -56.20 21.81 48.08
CA ARG A 38 -56.51 21.60 46.65
C ARG A 38 -55.65 22.50 45.76
N HIS A 39 -55.58 23.79 46.06
CA HIS A 39 -54.77 24.74 45.31
C HIS A 39 -53.28 24.38 45.28
N ASN A 40 -52.74 23.88 46.40
CA ASN A 40 -51.36 23.40 46.45
C ASN A 40 -51.16 22.12 45.62
N THR A 41 -52.13 21.20 45.65
CA THR A 41 -52.08 19.97 44.85
C THR A 41 -52.11 20.28 43.34
N ASP A 42 -52.96 21.23 42.93
CA ASP A 42 -53.06 21.67 41.53
C ASP A 42 -51.79 22.36 41.04
N LYS A 43 -51.15 23.14 41.91
CA LYS A 43 -49.85 23.76 41.63
C LYS A 43 -48.73 22.73 41.50
N ASP A 44 -48.67 21.75 42.41
CA ASP A 44 -47.64 20.70 42.37
C ASP A 44 -47.76 19.88 41.08
N PHE A 45 -48.99 19.51 40.69
CA PHE A 45 -49.24 18.84 39.41
C PHE A 45 -48.82 19.70 38.21
N ALA A 46 -49.23 20.97 38.19
CA ALA A 46 -48.90 21.90 37.10
C ALA A 46 -47.40 22.10 36.93
N ILE A 47 -46.63 22.19 38.04
CA ILE A 47 -45.16 22.30 37.99
C ILE A 47 -44.55 21.02 37.43
N GLN A 48 -44.95 19.85 37.93
CA GLN A 48 -44.43 18.57 37.44
C GLN A 48 -44.71 18.38 35.94
N LYS A 49 -45.89 18.76 35.46
CA LYS A 49 -46.24 18.68 34.04
C LYS A 49 -45.50 19.69 33.18
N ALA A 50 -45.32 20.94 33.64
CA ALA A 50 -44.53 21.92 32.92
C ALA A 50 -43.07 21.45 32.73
N ILE A 51 -42.47 20.86 33.76
CA ILE A 51 -41.12 20.26 33.68
C ILE A 51 -41.12 19.05 32.73
N SER A 52 -42.09 18.14 32.84
CA SER A 52 -42.18 16.96 31.98
C SER A 52 -42.26 17.33 30.50
N ILE A 53 -43.08 18.30 30.13
CA ILE A 53 -43.22 18.76 28.74
C ILE A 53 -41.92 19.41 28.25
N LEU A 54 -41.24 20.16 29.12
CA LEU A 54 -39.95 20.76 28.77
C LEU A 54 -38.87 19.70 28.55
N GLU A 55 -38.84 18.64 29.37
CA GLU A 55 -37.91 17.51 29.19
C GLU A 55 -38.27 16.65 27.99
N GLU A 56 -39.56 16.52 27.63
CA GLU A 56 -39.96 15.93 26.36
C GLU A 56 -39.42 16.74 25.17
N LEU A 57 -39.52 18.08 25.21
CA LEU A 57 -38.97 18.96 24.17
C LEU A 57 -37.44 18.80 24.06
N LYS A 58 -36.71 18.87 25.18
CA LYS A 58 -35.26 18.62 25.17
C LYS A 58 -34.93 17.24 24.63
N GLY A 59 -35.64 16.20 25.06
CA GLY A 59 -35.46 14.83 24.57
C GLY A 59 -35.60 14.72 23.06
N VAL A 60 -36.50 15.46 22.42
CA VAL A 60 -36.67 15.45 20.96
C VAL A 60 -35.52 16.17 20.23
N PHE A 61 -35.00 17.26 20.77
CA PHE A 61 -34.04 18.14 20.08
C PHE A 61 -32.57 17.95 20.48
N GLU A 62 -32.29 17.33 21.64
CA GLU A 62 -30.93 17.01 22.11
C GLU A 62 -30.52 15.56 21.79
N SER A 63 -31.47 14.64 21.53
CA SER A 63 -31.15 13.22 21.29
C SER A 63 -31.22 12.76 19.83
N LYS A 64 -31.76 13.57 18.92
CA LYS A 64 -31.94 13.21 17.49
C LYS A 64 -31.10 14.11 16.60
N THR A 65 -30.20 13.50 15.84
CA THR A 65 -29.50 14.13 14.70
C THR A 65 -30.51 14.57 13.63
N GLY A 66 -30.41 15.82 13.16
CA GLY A 66 -31.21 16.34 12.02
C GLY A 66 -32.40 17.25 12.33
N ASN A 67 -32.64 17.63 13.59
CA ASN A 67 -33.70 18.58 13.94
C ASN A 67 -33.17 20.03 13.95
N ASP A 68 -33.58 20.84 12.97
CA ASP A 68 -33.28 22.27 12.89
C ASP A 68 -34.13 23.10 13.89
N ALA A 69 -33.65 24.29 14.26
CA ALA A 69 -34.34 25.22 15.14
C ALA A 69 -35.66 25.75 14.54
N THR A 70 -35.85 25.68 13.23
CA THR A 70 -37.13 25.96 12.57
C THR A 70 -38.21 24.92 12.89
N LEU A 71 -37.83 23.65 13.13
CA LEU A 71 -38.76 22.61 13.59
C LEU A 71 -39.17 22.86 15.06
N LEU A 72 -38.26 23.40 15.89
CA LEU A 72 -38.57 23.81 17.27
C LEU A 72 -39.54 25.00 17.29
N ASP A 73 -39.42 25.94 16.34
CA ASP A 73 -40.36 27.06 16.18
C ASP A 73 -41.80 26.56 15.89
N GLY A 74 -41.96 25.37 15.29
CA GLY A 74 -43.26 24.74 15.04
C GLY A 74 -44.01 24.26 16.30
N TYR A 75 -43.35 24.22 17.46
CA TYR A 75 -43.98 23.88 18.75
C TYR A 75 -44.50 25.10 19.53
N ASP A 76 -44.38 26.32 18.98
CA ASP A 76 -44.98 27.52 19.58
C ASP A 76 -46.51 27.49 19.45
N ASP A 77 -47.21 27.44 20.59
CA ASP A 77 -48.68 27.52 20.63
C ASP A 77 -49.19 28.96 20.39
N GLY A 78 -48.28 29.94 20.27
CA GLY A 78 -48.61 31.35 20.10
C GLY A 78 -49.42 31.89 21.27
N SER A 79 -50.58 32.50 21.01
CA SER A 79 -51.52 32.93 22.07
C SER A 79 -52.57 31.88 22.43
N THR A 80 -52.50 30.67 21.85
CA THR A 80 -53.48 29.61 22.06
C THR A 80 -53.02 28.65 23.15
N THR A 81 -53.94 27.82 23.65
CA THR A 81 -53.64 26.82 24.68
C THR A 81 -54.21 25.46 24.31
N SER A 82 -53.51 24.40 24.70
CA SER A 82 -53.89 23.02 24.42
C SER A 82 -54.32 22.30 25.69
N THR A 83 -55.36 21.46 25.59
CA THR A 83 -55.83 20.61 26.69
C THR A 83 -55.02 19.33 26.84
N VAL A 84 -54.18 18.98 25.85
CA VAL A 84 -53.28 17.82 25.91
C VAL A 84 -51.95 18.26 26.53
N LEU A 85 -51.61 17.73 27.70
CA LEU A 85 -50.46 18.17 28.50
C LEU A 85 -49.18 17.34 28.20
N THR A 86 -48.90 17.09 26.93
CA THR A 86 -47.70 16.36 26.45
C THR A 86 -47.46 16.68 24.96
N ILE A 87 -46.23 16.52 24.48
CA ILE A 87 -45.88 16.58 23.04
C ILE A 87 -45.66 15.20 22.42
N GLN A 88 -45.89 14.10 23.16
CA GLN A 88 -45.69 12.75 22.67
C GLN A 88 -46.53 12.47 21.40
N THR A 89 -45.87 11.98 20.35
CA THR A 89 -46.50 11.69 19.07
C THR A 89 -47.58 10.61 19.22
N GLY A 90 -48.78 10.86 18.67
CA GLY A 90 -49.91 9.93 18.73
C GLY A 90 -50.85 10.11 19.94
N VAL A 91 -50.53 11.01 20.88
CA VAL A 91 -51.42 11.36 22.00
C VAL A 91 -52.30 12.55 21.62
N THR A 92 -53.57 12.29 21.32
CA THR A 92 -54.55 13.34 20.96
C THR A 92 -55.65 13.55 22.00
N ALA A 93 -55.80 12.62 22.95
CA ALA A 93 -56.82 12.66 23.99
C ALA A 93 -56.29 13.33 25.28
N PRO A 94 -56.96 14.37 25.81
CA PRO A 94 -56.51 15.06 27.03
C PRO A 94 -56.46 14.20 28.30
N ASP A 95 -57.31 13.18 28.43
CA ASP A 95 -57.34 12.21 29.53
C ASP A 95 -56.36 11.05 29.37
N HIS A 96 -55.58 11.02 28.28
CA HIS A 96 -54.55 10.01 28.11
C HIS A 96 -53.59 10.00 29.31
N PRO A 97 -53.14 8.82 29.82
CA PRO A 97 -52.27 8.74 30.99
C PRO A 97 -51.01 9.63 30.91
N SER A 98 -50.42 9.78 29.71
CA SER A 98 -49.27 10.69 29.48
C SER A 98 -49.62 12.17 29.65
N SER A 99 -50.81 12.60 29.23
CA SER A 99 -51.32 13.95 29.49
C SER A 99 -51.69 14.12 30.96
N GLY A 100 -52.42 13.15 31.53
CA GLY A 100 -52.81 13.13 32.94
C GLY A 100 -53.82 14.23 33.31
N ASN A 101 -54.46 14.86 32.31
CA ASN A 101 -55.52 15.84 32.53
C ASN A 101 -56.82 15.12 32.89
N PHE A 102 -57.74 15.81 33.56
CA PHE A 102 -59.05 15.27 33.88
C PHE A 102 -60.14 16.30 33.60
N HIS A 103 -61.36 15.81 33.39
CA HIS A 103 -62.50 16.62 32.98
C HIS A 103 -63.44 16.86 34.16
N ASP A 104 -63.73 18.13 34.48
CA ASP A 104 -64.58 18.54 35.61
C ASP A 104 -66.09 18.47 35.28
N GLY A 105 -66.45 17.83 34.16
CA GLY A 105 -67.82 17.69 33.68
C GLY A 105 -68.26 18.76 32.68
N SER A 106 -67.66 19.95 32.69
CA SER A 106 -67.93 21.02 31.70
C SER A 106 -66.72 21.49 30.90
N GLN A 107 -65.50 21.22 31.37
CA GLN A 107 -64.23 21.59 30.71
C GLN A 107 -63.07 20.76 31.27
N TRP A 108 -61.95 20.75 30.56
CA TRP A 108 -60.70 20.18 31.06
C TRP A 108 -60.10 21.05 32.16
N HIS A 109 -59.58 20.41 33.20
CA HIS A 109 -59.15 21.11 34.40
C HIS A 109 -57.87 21.94 34.18
N TYR A 110 -56.94 21.45 33.35
CA TYR A 110 -55.72 22.15 32.99
C TYR A 110 -55.58 22.43 31.48
N GLU A 111 -54.83 23.46 31.14
CA GLU A 111 -54.43 23.78 29.77
C GLU A 111 -52.96 24.20 29.73
N ARG A 112 -52.23 23.78 28.70
CA ARG A 112 -50.83 24.16 28.48
C ARG A 112 -50.69 25.25 27.42
N GLN A 113 -49.57 25.98 27.50
CA GLN A 113 -49.07 26.85 26.45
C GLN A 113 -47.55 26.71 26.36
N ILE A 114 -47.04 26.34 25.20
CA ILE A 114 -45.62 26.41 24.86
C ILE A 114 -45.39 27.72 24.10
N SER A 115 -44.33 28.45 24.46
CA SER A 115 -43.85 29.63 23.78
C SER A 115 -42.37 29.45 23.44
N VAL A 116 -42.03 29.67 22.17
CA VAL A 116 -40.65 29.53 21.65
C VAL A 116 -40.21 30.90 21.14
N GLU A 117 -39.19 31.47 21.77
CA GLU A 117 -38.69 32.82 21.45
C GLU A 117 -37.22 32.77 21.01
N ARG A 118 -36.86 33.57 20.01
CA ARG A 118 -35.45 33.77 19.61
C ARG A 118 -34.74 34.70 20.61
N PHE A 119 -33.45 34.45 20.86
CA PHE A 119 -32.64 35.37 21.66
C PHE A 119 -32.28 36.62 20.85
N ALA A 120 -32.82 37.78 21.24
CA ALA A 120 -32.56 39.04 20.54
C ALA A 120 -31.09 39.53 20.60
N SER A 121 -30.24 38.91 21.43
CA SER A 121 -28.84 39.31 21.65
C SER A 121 -27.79 38.29 21.17
N VAL A 122 -28.20 37.17 20.57
CA VAL A 122 -27.30 36.12 20.07
C VAL A 122 -27.63 35.88 18.60
N GLN A 123 -26.67 36.10 17.70
CA GLN A 123 -26.81 35.87 16.24
C GLN A 123 -26.69 34.39 15.85
N SER A 124 -27.19 33.45 16.67
CA SER A 124 -27.17 32.02 16.35
C SER A 124 -28.60 31.54 16.09
N ASN A 125 -28.81 30.91 14.93
CA ASN A 125 -30.09 30.32 14.57
C ASN A 125 -30.40 29.05 15.37
N ASP A 126 -29.47 28.51 16.16
CA ASP A 126 -29.58 27.20 16.83
C ASP A 126 -30.11 27.26 18.27
N VAL A 127 -30.44 28.45 18.77
CA VAL A 127 -30.81 28.62 20.18
C VAL A 127 -32.21 29.22 20.29
N ARG A 128 -33.05 28.62 21.14
CA ARG A 128 -34.39 29.12 21.48
C ARG A 128 -34.60 29.18 22.98
N LEU A 129 -35.28 30.22 23.45
CA LEU A 129 -35.85 30.27 24.79
C LEU A 129 -37.24 29.66 24.74
N VAL A 130 -37.42 28.53 25.43
CA VAL A 130 -38.70 27.83 25.49
C VAL A 130 -39.34 28.06 26.85
N ARG A 131 -40.60 28.49 26.88
CA ARG A 131 -41.42 28.65 28.08
C ARG A 131 -42.63 27.73 28.01
N VAL A 132 -42.87 26.95 29.06
CA VAL A 132 -44.06 26.11 29.22
C VAL A 132 -44.89 26.64 30.38
N ARG A 133 -46.12 27.09 30.10
CA ARG A 133 -47.09 27.54 31.09
C ARG A 133 -48.22 26.52 31.22
N ILE A 134 -48.59 26.19 32.45
CA ILE A 134 -49.79 25.40 32.75
C ILE A 134 -50.79 26.28 33.48
N TYR A 135 -51.98 26.36 32.91
CA TYR A 135 -53.12 27.05 33.46
C TYR A 135 -54.08 26.03 34.10
N GLY A 136 -54.70 26.43 35.20
CA GLY A 136 -55.80 25.68 35.81
C GLY A 136 -57.06 26.54 35.88
N TRP A 137 -58.21 25.89 35.78
CA TRP A 137 -59.50 26.55 35.87
C TRP A 137 -60.00 26.59 37.32
N VAL A 138 -60.12 27.79 37.87
CA VAL A 138 -60.64 27.99 39.24
C VAL A 138 -61.87 28.88 39.15
N ARG A 139 -63.04 28.37 39.56
CA ARG A 139 -64.33 29.10 39.54
C ARG A 139 -64.70 29.69 38.17
N GLY A 140 -64.33 29.03 37.08
CA GLY A 140 -64.63 29.47 35.72
C GLY A 140 -63.69 30.55 35.19
N GLU A 141 -62.65 30.91 35.93
CA GLU A 141 -61.56 31.77 35.46
C GLU A 141 -60.26 30.97 35.31
N LYS A 142 -59.49 31.31 34.28
CA LYS A 142 -58.22 30.67 33.94
C LYS A 142 -57.08 31.36 34.68
N HIS A 143 -56.35 30.62 35.51
CA HIS A 143 -55.21 31.14 36.25
C HIS A 143 -53.92 30.38 35.90
N PRO A 144 -52.77 31.07 35.73
CA PRO A 144 -51.49 30.39 35.59
C PRO A 144 -51.13 29.72 36.94
N LEU A 145 -50.94 28.41 36.90
CA LEU A 145 -50.56 27.62 38.07
C LEU A 145 -49.05 27.38 38.12
N ALA A 146 -48.40 27.23 36.97
CA ALA A 146 -46.96 27.04 36.83
C ALA A 146 -46.41 27.62 35.52
N GLU A 147 -45.17 28.09 35.55
CA GLU A 147 -44.37 28.48 34.39
C GLU A 147 -42.94 28.00 34.58
N VAL A 148 -42.41 27.29 33.59
CA VAL A 148 -41.02 26.82 33.56
C VAL A 148 -40.40 27.28 32.25
N SER A 149 -39.14 27.72 32.28
CA SER A 149 -38.42 28.17 31.09
C SER A 149 -37.03 27.56 31.03
N SER A 150 -36.55 27.28 29.83
CA SER A 150 -35.18 26.81 29.59
C SER A 150 -34.73 27.17 28.19
N VAL A 151 -33.42 27.17 27.99
CA VAL A 151 -32.79 27.40 26.69
C VAL A 151 -32.54 26.03 26.05
N ILE A 152 -33.07 25.83 24.85
CA ILE A 152 -32.80 24.62 24.06
C ILE A 152 -31.88 25.01 22.91
N ARG A 153 -30.81 24.23 22.72
CA ARG A 153 -29.88 24.37 21.60
C ARG A 153 -30.10 23.20 20.64
N THR A 154 -30.32 23.47 19.36
CA THR A 154 -30.25 22.45 18.32
C THR A 154 -28.79 22.19 18.00
N ILE A 155 -28.44 20.93 17.76
CA ILE A 155 -27.07 20.57 17.36
C ILE A 155 -26.90 21.04 15.91
N ALA A 156 -26.29 22.20 15.71
CA ALA A 156 -25.75 22.56 14.41
C ALA A 156 -24.54 21.67 14.14
N ASP A 157 -24.55 20.98 13.00
CA ASP A 157 -23.36 20.31 12.50
C ASP A 157 -22.35 21.40 12.13
N SER A 158 -21.23 21.44 12.85
CA SER A 158 -20.13 22.36 12.57
C SER A 158 -19.27 21.76 11.47
N TYR A 159 -19.19 22.44 10.32
CA TYR A 159 -18.36 22.04 9.19
C TYR A 159 -17.22 23.05 9.03
N PRO A 160 -16.07 22.87 9.70
CA PRO A 160 -14.94 23.76 9.51
C PRO A 160 -14.42 23.66 8.07
N PRO A 161 -13.81 24.73 7.52
CA PRO A 161 -12.95 24.63 6.36
C PRO A 161 -11.88 23.56 6.56
N THR A 162 -11.75 22.66 5.60
CA THR A 162 -10.91 21.47 5.70
C THR A 162 -9.81 21.50 4.65
N GLN A 163 -8.60 21.10 5.03
CA GLN A 163 -7.48 20.76 4.16
C GLN A 163 -7.22 19.26 4.25
N VAL A 164 -7.16 18.61 3.10
CA VAL A 164 -7.00 17.17 2.95
C VAL A 164 -5.62 16.88 2.39
N TYR A 165 -4.86 16.06 3.10
CA TYR A 165 -3.54 15.63 2.67
C TYR A 165 -3.54 14.14 2.28
N ASP A 166 -3.05 13.85 1.09
CA ASP A 166 -2.82 12.49 0.60
C ASP A 166 -1.60 11.87 1.28
N ILE A 167 -1.80 10.71 1.93
CA ILE A 167 -0.73 9.97 2.60
C ILE A 167 -0.73 8.51 2.13
N TYR A 168 0.41 8.07 1.59
CA TYR A 168 0.66 6.70 1.18
C TYR A 168 1.37 5.94 2.30
N THR A 169 0.72 4.94 2.86
CA THR A 169 1.22 4.18 4.01
C THR A 169 1.57 2.76 3.59
N LEU A 170 2.85 2.40 3.71
CA LEU A 170 3.35 1.07 3.36
C LEU A 170 3.19 0.10 4.53
N ALA A 171 2.20 -0.79 4.45
CA ALA A 171 1.88 -1.83 5.42
C ALA A 171 1.71 -3.17 4.70
N ILE A 172 2.82 -3.70 4.20
CA ILE A 172 2.90 -4.88 3.35
C ILE A 172 2.50 -6.15 4.10
N GLU A 173 1.54 -6.89 3.57
CA GLU A 173 0.88 -8.03 4.25
C GLU A 173 1.82 -9.19 4.58
N ASN A 174 2.87 -9.40 3.78
CA ASN A 174 3.74 -10.58 3.85
C ASN A 174 5.21 -10.28 4.18
N VAL A 175 5.51 -9.05 4.59
CA VAL A 175 6.83 -8.61 5.07
C VAL A 175 6.68 -8.24 6.54
N PRO A 176 7.53 -8.75 7.46
CA PRO A 176 7.36 -8.44 8.87
C PRO A 176 7.71 -6.97 9.17
N GLY A 177 7.16 -6.42 10.25
CA GLY A 177 7.68 -5.18 10.84
C GLY A 177 8.92 -5.48 11.69
N TRP A 178 9.84 -4.51 11.82
CA TRP A 178 10.96 -4.58 12.76
C TRP A 178 10.85 -3.45 13.78
N TRP A 179 10.96 -3.79 15.06
CA TRP A 179 10.60 -2.91 16.19
C TRP A 179 9.11 -2.55 16.28
N VAL A 180 8.29 -3.07 15.37
CA VAL A 180 6.83 -2.93 15.35
C VAL A 180 6.21 -4.26 14.95
N TYR A 181 5.17 -4.70 15.67
CA TYR A 181 4.46 -5.94 15.35
C TYR A 181 3.44 -5.75 14.23
N MET A 182 3.34 -6.72 13.32
CA MET A 182 2.40 -6.72 12.20
C MET A 182 0.96 -6.40 12.60
N ALA A 183 0.47 -7.07 13.66
CA ALA A 183 -0.89 -6.87 14.17
C ALA A 183 -1.19 -5.43 14.64
N ASN A 184 -0.16 -4.64 14.92
CA ASN A 184 -0.29 -3.29 15.41
C ASN A 184 -0.06 -2.24 14.32
N LEU A 185 0.50 -2.58 13.15
CA LEU A 185 0.89 -1.60 12.12
C LEU A 185 -0.26 -0.66 11.72
N VAL A 186 -1.37 -1.24 11.25
CA VAL A 186 -2.53 -0.48 10.76
C VAL A 186 -3.29 0.21 11.91
N PRO A 187 -3.72 -0.49 12.98
CA PRO A 187 -4.51 0.15 14.05
C PRO A 187 -3.74 1.27 14.74
N PHE A 188 -2.41 1.15 14.84
CA PHE A 188 -1.57 2.17 15.43
C PHE A 188 -1.66 3.50 14.65
N VAL A 189 -1.51 3.43 13.32
CA VAL A 189 -1.56 4.60 12.44
C VAL A 189 -2.97 5.18 12.37
N GLU A 190 -4.01 4.34 12.23
CA GLU A 190 -5.40 4.82 12.20
C GLU A 190 -5.77 5.58 13.48
N ASN A 191 -5.32 5.09 14.64
CA ASN A 191 -5.52 5.78 15.91
C ASN A 191 -4.74 7.10 15.99
N ALA A 192 -3.54 7.17 15.40
CA ALA A 192 -2.75 8.41 15.34
C ALA A 192 -3.44 9.46 14.46
N ILE A 193 -3.88 9.07 13.27
CA ILE A 193 -4.65 9.91 12.33
C ILE A 193 -5.93 10.42 12.99
N ALA A 194 -6.73 9.53 13.59
CA ALA A 194 -7.98 9.90 14.23
C ALA A 194 -7.79 10.88 15.40
N ASP A 195 -6.76 10.69 16.24
CA ASP A 195 -6.44 11.61 17.35
C ASP A 195 -6.01 12.99 16.81
N LEU A 196 -5.21 13.03 15.74
CA LEU A 196 -4.77 14.28 15.11
C LEU A 196 -5.92 15.06 14.50
N GLN A 197 -6.80 14.40 13.73
CA GLN A 197 -7.99 15.02 13.13
C GLN A 197 -8.98 15.50 14.21
N ALA A 198 -9.14 14.74 15.30
CA ALA A 198 -10.02 15.12 16.40
C ALA A 198 -9.53 16.38 17.16
N ARG A 199 -8.21 16.56 17.27
CA ARG A 199 -7.59 17.72 17.93
C ARG A 199 -7.51 18.95 17.03
N ASN A 200 -7.51 18.76 15.72
CA ASN A 200 -7.34 19.80 14.72
C ASN A 200 -8.53 19.79 13.74
N PRO A 201 -9.70 20.33 14.13
CA PRO A 201 -10.85 20.41 13.24
C PRO A 201 -10.50 21.15 11.94
N GLY A 202 -10.75 20.51 10.80
CA GLY A 202 -10.36 21.00 9.47
C GLY A 202 -9.05 20.41 8.94
N LEU A 203 -8.34 19.57 9.69
CA LEU A 203 -7.28 18.72 9.15
C LEU A 203 -7.84 17.36 8.78
N GLU A 204 -7.62 16.90 7.55
CA GLU A 204 -7.99 15.57 7.11
C GLU A 204 -6.87 14.86 6.34
N PHE A 205 -6.82 13.53 6.50
CA PHE A 205 -5.86 12.68 5.81
C PHE A 205 -6.60 11.69 4.91
N ARG A 206 -6.34 11.74 3.61
CA ARG A 206 -6.76 10.69 2.68
C ARG A 206 -5.66 9.64 2.66
N THR A 207 -5.91 8.53 3.35
CA THR A 207 -4.90 7.48 3.54
C THR A 207 -5.01 6.42 2.46
N HIS A 208 -3.92 6.20 1.74
CA HIS A 208 -3.76 5.15 0.72
C HIS A 208 -2.94 4.01 1.31
N TRP A 209 -3.60 2.88 1.57
CA TRP A 209 -2.96 1.70 2.17
C TRP A 209 -2.29 0.83 1.10
N ILE A 210 -0.97 0.92 1.01
CA ILE A 210 -0.16 0.06 0.15
C ILE A 210 0.15 -1.22 0.92
N ARG A 211 -0.58 -2.30 0.61
CA ARG A 211 -0.51 -3.57 1.36
C ARG A 211 0.13 -4.72 0.59
N LYS A 212 0.26 -4.59 -0.71
CA LYS A 212 0.73 -5.68 -1.58
C LYS A 212 2.14 -5.37 -2.03
N LEU A 213 3.05 -6.31 -1.87
CA LEU A 213 4.44 -6.12 -2.31
C LEU A 213 4.51 -6.10 -3.85
N ALA A 214 3.95 -7.13 -4.47
CA ALA A 214 3.71 -7.33 -5.90
C ALA A 214 2.77 -8.55 -6.06
N TYR A 215 2.38 -8.88 -7.29
CA TYR A 215 1.74 -10.17 -7.62
C TYR A 215 2.78 -11.23 -8.00
N GLY A 216 2.60 -12.47 -7.53
CA GLY A 216 3.53 -13.57 -7.73
C GLY A 216 3.37 -14.26 -9.09
N ARG A 217 4.48 -14.74 -9.67
CA ARG A 217 4.53 -15.35 -11.01
C ARG A 217 3.81 -16.68 -11.12
N ASP A 218 4.06 -17.61 -10.21
CA ASP A 218 3.36 -18.90 -10.20
C ASP A 218 1.97 -18.70 -9.61
N GLN A 219 0.96 -18.72 -10.48
CA GLN A 219 -0.44 -18.49 -10.11
C GLN A 219 -0.98 -19.55 -9.14
N GLN A 220 -0.37 -20.75 -9.12
CA GLN A 220 -0.80 -21.87 -8.28
C GLN A 220 -0.18 -21.80 -6.88
N TYR A 221 0.80 -20.94 -6.61
CA TYR A 221 1.45 -20.79 -5.31
C TYR A 221 0.46 -20.41 -4.19
N VAL A 222 0.36 -21.26 -3.15
CA VAL A 222 -0.53 -21.06 -1.99
C VAL A 222 0.23 -21.43 -0.70
N PRO A 223 0.88 -20.47 -0.02
CA PRO A 223 1.58 -20.74 1.22
C PRO A 223 0.60 -21.00 2.38
N PHE A 224 1.03 -21.82 3.34
CA PHE A 224 0.24 -22.22 4.50
C PHE A 224 0.34 -21.20 5.65
N MET A 225 -0.76 -21.02 6.39
CA MET A 225 -0.84 -20.20 7.61
C MET A 225 -1.60 -20.96 8.69
N ASN A 226 -1.11 -20.88 9.93
CA ASN A 226 -1.76 -21.50 11.09
C ASN A 226 -2.63 -20.48 11.86
N GLU A 227 -3.90 -20.79 12.08
CA GLU A 227 -4.79 -19.93 12.89
C GLU A 227 -5.38 -20.70 14.07
N ALA A 228 -5.91 -21.90 13.83
CA ALA A 228 -6.46 -22.79 14.83
C ALA A 228 -5.39 -23.51 15.66
N THR A 229 -4.22 -23.76 15.07
CA THR A 229 -3.04 -24.33 15.75
C THR A 229 -1.98 -23.24 16.00
N ILE A 230 -1.07 -23.48 16.94
CA ILE A 230 0.02 -22.54 17.23
C ILE A 230 1.25 -22.84 16.38
N SER A 231 2.13 -21.86 16.21
CA SER A 231 3.28 -21.94 15.30
C SER A 231 4.26 -23.08 15.61
N THR A 232 4.23 -23.63 16.82
CA THR A 232 5.08 -24.74 17.29
C THR A 232 4.46 -26.12 17.11
N ASP A 233 3.20 -26.22 16.73
CA ASP A 233 2.57 -27.49 16.38
C ASP A 233 3.16 -28.02 15.05
N ASP A 234 2.92 -29.29 14.72
CA ASP A 234 3.42 -29.84 13.46
C ASP A 234 2.77 -29.13 12.26
N ILE A 235 3.63 -28.62 11.36
CA ILE A 235 3.22 -27.95 10.11
C ILE A 235 3.70 -28.82 8.95
N ASP A 236 2.75 -29.42 8.24
CA ASP A 236 3.01 -30.40 7.18
C ASP A 236 3.31 -29.75 5.80
N TRP A 237 3.58 -28.44 5.77
CA TRP A 237 3.80 -27.67 4.54
C TRP A 237 5.11 -26.90 4.58
N VAL A 238 5.88 -26.95 3.48
CA VAL A 238 7.20 -26.32 3.44
C VAL A 238 7.13 -24.83 3.12
N TYR A 239 6.15 -24.37 2.34
CA TYR A 239 5.90 -22.94 2.14
C TYR A 239 4.88 -22.49 3.18
N TYR A 240 5.30 -21.77 4.22
CA TYR A 240 4.40 -21.35 5.29
C TYR A 240 4.80 -20.01 5.90
N TYR A 241 3.83 -19.32 6.47
CA TYR A 241 3.97 -18.11 7.27
C TYR A 241 3.51 -18.44 8.71
N PRO A 242 4.39 -18.35 9.73
CA PRO A 242 3.97 -18.56 11.10
C PRO A 242 3.02 -17.43 11.53
N SER A 243 1.83 -17.82 11.96
CA SER A 243 0.75 -16.89 12.26
C SER A 243 0.42 -16.94 13.74
N SER A 244 -0.54 -17.77 14.17
CA SER A 244 -0.93 -17.89 15.58
C SER A 244 0.24 -18.36 16.46
N MET A 245 0.56 -17.61 17.51
CA MET A 245 1.73 -17.81 18.37
C MET A 245 1.37 -18.51 19.69
N PRO A 246 2.33 -19.18 20.37
CA PRO A 246 2.12 -19.71 21.70
C PRO A 246 1.71 -18.62 22.70
N THR A 247 0.88 -18.95 23.69
CA THR A 247 0.36 -17.98 24.69
C THR A 247 1.43 -17.27 25.54
N THR A 248 2.67 -17.77 25.52
CA THR A 248 3.83 -17.15 26.18
C THR A 248 4.60 -16.18 25.27
N ALA A 249 4.21 -16.03 24.00
CA ALA A 249 4.82 -15.10 23.07
C ALA A 249 4.42 -13.64 23.35
N ALA A 250 5.16 -12.69 22.78
CA ALA A 250 4.90 -11.26 22.97
C ALA A 250 3.59 -10.76 22.30
N VAL A 251 3.12 -11.48 21.28
CA VAL A 251 1.92 -11.18 20.50
C VAL A 251 1.18 -12.47 20.14
N ASN A 252 -0.12 -12.37 19.86
CA ASN A 252 -0.94 -13.51 19.46
C ASN A 252 -0.67 -13.97 18.02
N TYR A 253 -0.26 -13.06 17.14
CA TYR A 253 -0.01 -13.32 15.73
C TYR A 253 1.33 -12.70 15.31
N TYR A 254 2.18 -13.47 14.64
CA TYR A 254 3.37 -12.94 13.97
C TYR A 254 3.01 -12.41 12.58
N TYR A 255 2.56 -13.28 11.67
CA TYR A 255 1.76 -12.86 10.50
C TYR A 255 0.27 -12.93 10.84
N VAL A 256 -0.52 -12.01 10.26
CA VAL A 256 -1.95 -11.88 10.56
C VAL A 256 -2.77 -12.45 9.39
N PRO A 257 -3.40 -13.64 9.54
CA PRO A 257 -4.13 -14.28 8.44
C PRO A 257 -5.19 -13.38 7.79
N SER A 258 -5.97 -12.65 8.60
CA SER A 258 -7.05 -11.78 8.12
C SER A 258 -6.61 -10.56 7.32
N VAL A 259 -5.31 -10.25 7.28
CA VAL A 259 -4.76 -9.14 6.49
C VAL A 259 -4.31 -9.61 5.10
N MET A 260 -4.05 -10.91 4.93
CA MET A 260 -3.61 -11.47 3.65
C MET A 260 -4.77 -11.46 2.65
N SER A 261 -4.58 -10.75 1.54
CA SER A 261 -5.55 -10.66 0.45
C SER A 261 -5.20 -11.59 -0.73
N ALA A 262 -4.00 -12.17 -0.74
CA ALA A 262 -3.57 -13.16 -1.72
C ALA A 262 -4.16 -14.54 -1.42
N ARG A 263 -4.08 -15.45 -2.40
CA ARG A 263 -4.41 -16.87 -2.19
C ARG A 263 -3.46 -17.48 -1.15
N VAL A 264 -4.03 -17.96 -0.04
CA VAL A 264 -3.29 -18.59 1.07
C VAL A 264 -4.09 -19.77 1.62
N SER A 265 -3.40 -20.75 2.21
CA SER A 265 -4.06 -21.88 2.86
C SER A 265 -4.08 -21.65 4.38
N ILE A 266 -5.21 -21.27 4.95
CA ILE A 266 -5.39 -21.10 6.40
C ILE A 266 -5.92 -22.42 6.99
N ASP A 267 -5.10 -23.07 7.82
CA ASP A 267 -5.39 -24.38 8.43
C ASP A 267 -5.86 -25.46 7.43
N GLY A 268 -5.37 -25.40 6.19
CA GLY A 268 -5.69 -26.34 5.11
C GLY A 268 -6.89 -25.94 4.25
N THR A 269 -7.53 -24.80 4.52
CA THR A 269 -8.57 -24.21 3.67
C THR A 269 -7.96 -23.10 2.82
N ILE A 270 -8.14 -23.17 1.50
CA ILE A 270 -7.67 -22.10 0.61
C ILE A 270 -8.64 -20.92 0.70
N GLU A 271 -8.12 -19.78 1.13
CA GLU A 271 -8.83 -18.50 1.24
C GLU A 271 -8.42 -17.56 0.10
N ASN A 272 -9.29 -16.60 -0.22
CA ASN A 272 -9.13 -15.66 -1.34
C ASN A 272 -8.92 -16.35 -2.70
N ASP A 273 -9.46 -17.56 -2.87
CA ASP A 273 -9.45 -18.27 -4.16
C ASP A 273 -10.49 -17.68 -5.12
N TYR A 274 -10.62 -18.28 -6.31
CA TYR A 274 -11.61 -17.86 -7.29
C TYR A 274 -13.04 -18.05 -6.76
N ASP A 275 -13.76 -16.94 -6.71
CA ASP A 275 -15.21 -16.92 -6.52
C ASP A 275 -15.83 -16.07 -7.63
N ALA A 276 -16.86 -16.62 -8.29
CA ALA A 276 -17.48 -15.97 -9.44
C ALA A 276 -18.21 -14.65 -9.12
N THR A 277 -18.36 -14.30 -7.83
CA THR A 277 -19.06 -13.10 -7.35
C THR A 277 -18.15 -12.21 -6.51
N GLU A 278 -17.42 -12.77 -5.55
CA GLU A 278 -16.67 -12.03 -4.54
C GLU A 278 -15.20 -11.81 -4.92
N ASN A 279 -14.60 -12.70 -5.73
CA ASN A 279 -13.20 -12.60 -6.15
C ASN A 279 -12.98 -13.29 -7.51
N THR A 280 -13.40 -12.61 -8.57
CA THR A 280 -13.38 -13.15 -9.94
C THR A 280 -11.98 -13.22 -10.57
N ILE A 281 -11.00 -12.53 -9.99
CA ILE A 281 -9.64 -12.43 -10.54
C ILE A 281 -8.60 -12.57 -9.41
N PRO A 282 -8.47 -13.74 -8.76
CA PRO A 282 -7.51 -13.94 -7.65
C PRO A 282 -6.05 -13.73 -8.08
N TYR A 283 -5.17 -13.52 -7.09
CA TYR A 283 -3.73 -13.38 -7.32
C TYR A 283 -2.91 -14.26 -6.36
N ALA A 284 -1.74 -14.70 -6.82
CA ALA A 284 -0.76 -15.40 -5.99
C ALA A 284 0.18 -14.39 -5.30
N LEU A 285 0.66 -14.75 -4.12
CA LEU A 285 1.57 -13.90 -3.34
C LEU A 285 2.96 -13.81 -4.00
N ALA A 286 3.54 -12.62 -4.04
CA ALA A 286 4.96 -12.44 -4.36
C ALA A 286 5.83 -12.43 -3.08
N ASP A 287 6.83 -13.30 -3.01
CA ASP A 287 7.80 -13.38 -1.90
C ASP A 287 9.18 -13.89 -2.35
N GLN A 288 10.10 -14.15 -1.42
CA GLN A 288 11.44 -14.68 -1.74
C GLN A 288 11.44 -16.03 -2.49
N TYR A 289 10.31 -16.74 -2.53
CA TYR A 289 10.12 -17.97 -3.29
C TYR A 289 9.41 -17.69 -4.61
N ASN A 290 8.19 -17.16 -4.56
CA ASN A 290 7.43 -16.81 -5.75
C ASN A 290 7.71 -15.35 -6.13
N HIS A 291 8.66 -15.13 -7.04
CA HIS A 291 9.07 -13.78 -7.42
C HIS A 291 7.93 -12.97 -8.05
N ALA A 292 8.07 -11.64 -8.06
CA ALA A 292 7.10 -10.73 -8.67
C ALA A 292 6.94 -10.98 -10.18
N MET A 293 5.72 -10.85 -10.71
CA MET A 293 5.39 -10.90 -12.15
C MET A 293 6.26 -9.95 -13.00
N ARG A 294 6.21 -10.00 -14.33
CA ARG A 294 6.75 -8.88 -15.13
C ARG A 294 5.83 -7.67 -14.94
N TYR A 295 6.37 -6.45 -15.11
CA TYR A 295 5.62 -5.21 -14.88
C TYR A 295 4.32 -5.18 -15.72
N GLY A 296 4.40 -5.53 -17.01
CA GLY A 296 3.24 -5.55 -17.90
C GLY A 296 2.14 -6.51 -17.42
N ASP A 297 2.52 -7.73 -17.01
CA ASP A 297 1.57 -8.73 -16.50
C ASP A 297 0.94 -8.28 -15.18
N GLU A 298 1.75 -7.70 -14.29
CA GLU A 298 1.29 -7.19 -12.99
C GLU A 298 0.32 -6.03 -13.15
N LYS A 299 0.65 -5.06 -14.03
CA LYS A 299 -0.19 -3.90 -14.33
C LYS A 299 -1.51 -4.32 -14.97
N ALA A 300 -1.47 -5.25 -15.93
CA ALA A 300 -2.68 -5.78 -16.55
C ALA A 300 -3.59 -6.48 -15.53
N LEU A 301 -3.02 -7.28 -14.63
CA LEU A 301 -3.77 -7.94 -13.55
C LEU A 301 -4.35 -6.92 -12.55
N PHE A 302 -3.59 -5.89 -12.18
CA PHE A 302 -4.06 -4.82 -11.30
C PHE A 302 -5.22 -4.06 -11.93
N ASP A 303 -5.08 -3.62 -13.19
CA ASP A 303 -6.11 -2.89 -13.92
C ASP A 303 -7.39 -3.71 -14.09
N ALA A 304 -7.27 -5.02 -14.36
CA ALA A 304 -8.40 -5.92 -14.43
C ALA A 304 -9.11 -6.04 -13.07
N ARG A 305 -8.36 -6.11 -11.96
CA ARG A 305 -8.91 -6.14 -10.59
C ARG A 305 -9.57 -4.83 -10.20
N VAL A 306 -9.01 -3.68 -10.59
CA VAL A 306 -9.62 -2.35 -10.42
C VAL A 306 -10.93 -2.27 -11.21
N ALA A 307 -10.93 -2.69 -12.48
CA ALA A 307 -12.13 -2.71 -13.32
C ALA A 307 -13.23 -3.63 -12.77
N ALA A 308 -12.85 -4.72 -12.10
CA ALA A 308 -13.77 -5.62 -11.41
C ALA A 308 -14.23 -5.12 -10.03
N GLY A 309 -13.71 -3.99 -9.53
CA GLY A 309 -14.02 -3.46 -8.20
C GLY A 309 -13.41 -4.25 -7.05
N LEU A 310 -12.41 -5.10 -7.32
CA LEU A 310 -11.67 -5.88 -6.33
C LEU A 310 -10.52 -5.07 -5.69
N GLU A 311 -10.08 -4.01 -6.37
CA GLU A 311 -9.04 -3.09 -5.90
C GLU A 311 -9.37 -1.63 -6.23
N SER A 312 -8.72 -0.70 -5.52
CA SER A 312 -8.79 0.74 -5.82
C SER A 312 -7.58 1.16 -6.64
N ALA A 313 -7.79 2.01 -7.65
CA ALA A 313 -6.72 2.58 -8.48
C ALA A 313 -5.67 3.35 -7.67
N ASP A 314 -6.09 3.97 -6.57
CA ASP A 314 -5.22 4.79 -5.70
C ASP A 314 -4.37 3.94 -4.73
N THR A 315 -4.55 2.62 -4.70
CA THR A 315 -3.80 1.69 -3.84
C THR A 315 -3.13 0.58 -4.65
N PRO A 316 -2.19 0.91 -5.55
CA PRO A 316 -1.44 -0.07 -6.33
C PRO A 316 -0.56 -0.96 -5.44
N THR A 317 0.05 -1.99 -6.03
CA THR A 317 1.13 -2.72 -5.36
C THR A 317 2.33 -1.80 -5.12
N TRP A 318 3.19 -2.14 -4.17
CA TRP A 318 4.36 -1.33 -3.84
C TRP A 318 5.30 -1.15 -5.05
N ARG A 319 5.49 -2.23 -5.82
CA ARG A 319 6.25 -2.16 -7.07
C ARG A 319 5.65 -1.19 -8.07
N LEU A 320 4.34 -1.32 -8.34
CA LEU A 320 3.65 -0.44 -9.30
C LEU A 320 3.71 1.02 -8.84
N LEU A 321 3.61 1.30 -7.54
CA LEU A 321 3.76 2.66 -7.01
C LEU A 321 5.17 3.24 -7.26
N ILE A 322 6.24 2.48 -7.02
CA ILE A 322 7.62 2.93 -7.29
C ILE A 322 7.77 3.29 -8.78
N ASP A 323 7.33 2.40 -9.67
CA ASP A 323 7.42 2.64 -11.11
C ASP A 323 6.55 3.84 -11.53
N ASP A 324 5.33 3.97 -11.01
CA ASP A 324 4.42 5.07 -11.39
C ASP A 324 4.92 6.44 -10.87
N MET A 325 5.53 6.49 -9.67
CA MET A 325 6.18 7.70 -9.17
C MET A 325 7.39 8.12 -10.03
N TYR A 326 8.07 7.16 -10.67
CA TYR A 326 9.19 7.45 -11.57
C TYR A 326 8.71 7.85 -12.98
N MET A 327 7.66 7.19 -13.48
CA MET A 327 7.17 7.36 -14.86
C MET A 327 6.14 8.49 -15.00
N HIS A 328 5.34 8.72 -13.98
CA HIS A 328 4.29 9.74 -13.90
C HIS A 328 4.40 10.57 -12.61
N PRO A 329 5.57 11.20 -12.35
CA PRO A 329 5.82 11.92 -11.11
C PRO A 329 4.81 13.04 -10.83
N GLU A 330 4.21 13.63 -11.86
CA GLU A 330 3.18 14.68 -11.75
C GLU A 330 1.94 14.23 -10.97
N ASN A 331 1.63 12.92 -10.97
CA ASN A 331 0.52 12.36 -10.21
C ASN A 331 0.84 12.26 -8.71
N TYR A 332 2.13 12.30 -8.36
CA TYR A 332 2.65 12.08 -7.02
C TYR A 332 3.44 13.27 -6.49
N GLU A 333 3.34 14.43 -7.15
CA GLU A 333 4.14 15.59 -6.79
C GLU A 333 3.86 16.02 -5.34
N ASN A 334 4.90 16.00 -4.49
CA ASN A 334 4.82 16.26 -3.05
C ASN A 334 4.00 15.23 -2.25
N ALA A 335 3.85 14.00 -2.77
CA ALA A 335 3.20 12.90 -2.05
C ALA A 335 3.88 12.66 -0.69
N ILE A 336 3.08 12.33 0.32
CA ILE A 336 3.56 12.03 1.67
C ILE A 336 3.58 10.51 1.85
N LEU A 337 4.77 9.92 2.01
CA LEU A 337 4.99 8.48 2.11
C LEU A 337 5.51 8.08 3.50
N ILE A 338 4.96 7.00 4.05
CA ILE A 338 5.35 6.48 5.37
C ILE A 338 5.56 4.99 5.30
N ASN A 339 6.78 4.55 5.60
CA ASN A 339 7.07 3.15 5.86
C ASN A 339 6.78 2.79 7.32
N VAL A 340 5.75 1.97 7.55
CA VAL A 340 5.35 1.57 8.90
C VAL A 340 6.06 0.31 9.42
N HIS A 341 6.89 -0.35 8.60
CA HIS A 341 7.66 -1.54 9.00
C HIS A 341 8.85 -1.23 9.93
N GLY A 342 8.96 0.00 10.45
CA GLY A 342 10.01 0.42 11.37
C GLY A 342 11.37 0.53 10.68
N GLU A 343 12.37 -0.20 11.17
CA GLU A 343 13.73 -0.20 10.60
C GLU A 343 13.85 -1.07 9.34
N LEU A 344 12.81 -1.80 8.96
CA LEU A 344 12.80 -2.70 7.81
C LEU A 344 12.27 -2.00 6.56
N PHE A 345 13.00 -2.16 5.45
CA PHE A 345 12.58 -1.73 4.12
C PHE A 345 11.90 -2.88 3.36
N PRO A 346 10.59 -2.82 3.07
CA PRO A 346 9.96 -3.78 2.16
C PRO A 346 10.38 -3.49 0.71
N PHE A 347 10.85 -4.50 -0.01
CA PHE A 347 11.19 -4.39 -1.43
C PHE A 347 10.76 -5.62 -2.23
N PRO A 348 10.11 -5.46 -3.40
CA PRO A 348 9.61 -6.60 -4.17
C PRO A 348 10.73 -7.52 -4.68
N PRO A 349 10.52 -8.85 -4.69
CA PRO A 349 11.47 -9.83 -5.20
C PRO A 349 11.48 -9.82 -6.74
N ILE A 350 12.12 -8.81 -7.34
CA ILE A 350 12.08 -8.58 -8.78
C ILE A 350 13.19 -9.28 -9.55
N ARG A 351 12.83 -9.71 -10.75
CA ARG A 351 13.74 -10.01 -11.86
C ARG A 351 13.05 -9.68 -13.17
N ASN A 352 13.83 -9.29 -14.16
CA ASN A 352 13.34 -8.71 -15.40
C ASN A 352 13.40 -9.67 -16.59
N PHE A 353 13.45 -10.98 -16.37
CA PHE A 353 13.33 -11.99 -17.44
C PHE A 353 12.24 -12.99 -17.08
N SER A 354 11.74 -13.72 -18.07
CA SER A 354 10.54 -14.55 -17.95
C SER A 354 10.85 -15.97 -17.47
N ASP A 355 9.87 -16.61 -16.85
CA ASP A 355 9.95 -18.05 -16.53
C ASP A 355 9.72 -18.88 -17.77
N ALA A 356 10.30 -20.07 -17.82
CA ALA A 356 10.04 -20.96 -18.93
C ALA A 356 8.62 -21.54 -18.83
N ALA A 357 7.95 -21.63 -19.97
CA ALA A 357 6.70 -22.35 -20.09
C ALA A 357 6.96 -23.84 -19.84
N LYS A 358 6.07 -24.48 -19.09
CA LYS A 358 6.16 -25.88 -18.71
C LYS A 358 4.79 -26.53 -18.67
N ASP A 359 4.76 -27.80 -19.05
CA ASP A 359 3.63 -28.70 -18.87
C ASP A 359 4.13 -29.96 -18.16
N PRO A 360 4.20 -29.95 -16.82
CA PRO A 360 4.73 -31.06 -16.05
C PRO A 360 3.93 -32.36 -16.15
N GLU A 361 2.66 -32.29 -16.60
CA GLU A 361 1.78 -33.45 -16.68
C GLU A 361 2.04 -34.28 -17.95
N ASN A 362 2.06 -33.63 -19.12
CA ASN A 362 2.29 -34.35 -20.37
C ASN A 362 3.75 -34.32 -20.84
N ASN A 363 4.53 -33.31 -20.40
CA ASN A 363 5.91 -33.07 -20.84
C ASN A 363 6.87 -32.82 -19.66
N PRO A 364 7.05 -33.80 -18.75
CA PRO A 364 7.85 -33.61 -17.55
C PRO A 364 9.32 -33.28 -17.88
N ASN A 365 9.90 -32.40 -17.08
CA ASN A 365 11.27 -31.86 -17.14
C ASN A 365 11.60 -31.03 -18.39
N ILE A 366 10.66 -30.87 -19.33
CA ILE A 366 10.83 -30.04 -20.52
C ILE A 366 10.43 -28.61 -20.19
N ARG A 367 11.21 -27.66 -20.70
CA ARG A 367 11.00 -26.22 -20.56
C ARG A 367 11.23 -25.54 -21.91
N VAL A 368 10.42 -24.52 -22.20
CA VAL A 368 10.61 -23.66 -23.38
C VAL A 368 10.49 -22.19 -23.00
N VAL A 369 11.38 -21.35 -23.54
CA VAL A 369 11.37 -19.92 -23.26
C VAL A 369 11.99 -19.14 -24.41
N THR A 370 11.47 -17.94 -24.67
CA THR A 370 12.05 -17.00 -25.61
C THR A 370 12.55 -15.78 -24.85
N HIS A 371 13.76 -15.32 -25.17
CA HIS A 371 14.28 -14.04 -24.65
C HIS A 371 14.79 -13.19 -25.82
N PRO A 372 14.58 -11.87 -25.82
CA PRO A 372 15.28 -11.00 -26.74
C PRO A 372 16.77 -10.92 -26.37
N GLU A 373 17.63 -10.65 -27.36
CA GLU A 373 19.07 -10.46 -27.12
C GLU A 373 19.40 -9.23 -26.27
N TYR A 374 18.54 -8.21 -26.33
CA TYR A 374 18.63 -6.96 -25.59
C TYR A 374 17.28 -6.66 -24.94
N LEU A 375 17.27 -5.98 -23.80
CA LEU A 375 16.04 -5.49 -23.20
C LEU A 375 15.45 -4.34 -24.04
N ARG A 376 16.34 -3.47 -24.54
CA ARG A 376 16.03 -2.33 -25.39
C ARG A 376 16.59 -2.50 -26.82
N TYR A 377 15.84 -2.04 -27.81
CA TYR A 377 16.28 -1.82 -29.20
C TYR A 377 16.01 -0.39 -29.65
N ASP A 378 16.84 0.16 -30.53
CA ASP A 378 16.52 1.43 -31.20
C ASP A 378 15.53 1.19 -32.36
N ASN A 379 14.90 2.26 -32.86
CA ASN A 379 13.96 2.16 -33.98
C ASN A 379 14.62 1.67 -35.28
N ASP A 380 15.91 1.88 -35.50
CA ASP A 380 16.58 1.37 -36.70
C ASP A 380 17.08 -0.09 -36.55
N ASP A 381 16.88 -0.71 -35.38
CA ASP A 381 17.37 -2.06 -35.09
C ASP A 381 16.34 -3.14 -35.41
N ALA A 382 16.83 -4.24 -35.98
CA ALA A 382 16.09 -5.49 -36.03
C ALA A 382 16.05 -6.16 -34.65
N VAL A 383 14.90 -6.70 -34.27
CA VAL A 383 14.73 -7.39 -32.99
C VAL A 383 15.12 -8.87 -33.15
N ASN A 384 16.08 -9.33 -32.35
CA ASN A 384 16.50 -10.73 -32.30
C ASN A 384 15.97 -11.42 -31.05
N LEU A 385 15.25 -12.52 -31.25
CA LEU A 385 14.71 -13.38 -30.20
C LEU A 385 15.42 -14.73 -30.21
N ARG A 386 15.85 -15.19 -29.04
CA ARG A 386 16.47 -16.50 -28.84
C ARG A 386 15.50 -17.43 -28.15
N VAL A 387 15.21 -18.56 -28.79
CA VAL A 387 14.30 -19.58 -28.24
C VAL A 387 15.11 -20.75 -27.72
N TYR A 388 14.82 -21.15 -26.50
CA TYR A 388 15.47 -22.23 -25.78
C TYR A 388 14.45 -23.35 -25.54
N SER A 389 14.84 -24.57 -25.86
CA SER A 389 14.19 -25.79 -25.40
C SER A 389 15.21 -26.63 -24.65
N TYR A 390 14.91 -26.99 -23.41
CA TYR A 390 15.89 -27.66 -22.55
C TYR A 390 15.24 -28.61 -21.56
N LEU A 391 16.06 -29.53 -21.05
CA LEU A 391 15.73 -30.38 -19.91
C LEU A 391 16.29 -29.81 -18.62
N THR A 392 15.47 -29.81 -17.57
CA THR A 392 15.91 -29.60 -16.18
C THR A 392 16.73 -30.80 -15.69
N GLU A 393 16.48 -31.99 -16.24
CA GLU A 393 17.17 -33.26 -15.98
C GLU A 393 17.77 -33.87 -17.26
N PRO A 394 18.83 -33.27 -17.85
CA PRO A 394 19.38 -33.75 -19.11
C PRO A 394 20.07 -35.12 -19.04
N GLY A 395 20.14 -35.74 -17.85
CA GLY A 395 20.58 -37.12 -17.66
C GLY A 395 19.47 -38.17 -17.77
N ASP A 396 18.19 -37.77 -17.77
CA ASP A 396 17.06 -38.70 -17.87
C ASP A 396 16.90 -39.17 -19.33
N THR A 397 17.35 -40.39 -19.64
CA THR A 397 17.31 -40.97 -20.99
C THR A 397 15.92 -41.48 -21.41
N THR A 398 14.90 -41.34 -20.57
CA THR A 398 13.53 -41.77 -20.92
C THR A 398 12.78 -40.72 -21.74
N ILE A 399 13.24 -39.46 -21.68
CA ILE A 399 12.69 -38.35 -22.44
C ILE A 399 13.30 -38.33 -23.85
N PRO A 400 12.50 -38.20 -24.92
CA PRO A 400 13.02 -38.06 -26.29
C PRO A 400 14.00 -36.89 -26.44
N ASP A 401 14.93 -36.99 -27.39
CA ASP A 401 15.94 -35.94 -27.62
C ASP A 401 15.38 -34.71 -28.37
N GLN A 402 14.19 -34.84 -28.96
CA GLN A 402 13.45 -33.78 -29.66
C GLN A 402 12.01 -33.69 -29.17
N LEU A 403 11.44 -32.49 -29.22
CA LEU A 403 10.02 -32.26 -28.93
C LEU A 403 9.14 -32.91 -30.00
N ALA A 404 8.09 -33.61 -29.54
CA ALA A 404 7.05 -34.17 -30.42
C ALA A 404 6.01 -33.12 -30.84
N GLU A 405 5.89 -32.05 -30.08
CA GLU A 405 5.01 -30.91 -30.34
C GLU A 405 5.86 -29.67 -30.63
N PRO A 406 5.36 -28.69 -31.40
CA PRO A 406 6.12 -27.47 -31.67
C PRO A 406 6.23 -26.58 -30.43
N ILE A 407 7.17 -25.64 -30.49
CA ILE A 407 7.21 -24.46 -29.62
C ILE A 407 6.41 -23.36 -30.33
N SER A 408 5.37 -22.85 -29.69
CA SER A 408 4.60 -21.72 -30.20
C SER A 408 5.16 -20.41 -29.65
N VAL A 409 5.56 -19.50 -30.55
CA VAL A 409 6.00 -18.14 -30.24
C VAL A 409 5.01 -17.15 -30.87
N LEU A 410 4.20 -16.48 -30.05
CA LEU A 410 3.21 -15.51 -30.51
C LEU A 410 3.72 -14.09 -30.26
N ILE A 411 3.89 -13.31 -31.33
CA ILE A 411 4.14 -11.87 -31.26
C ILE A 411 2.79 -11.17 -31.25
N ARG A 412 2.39 -10.66 -30.09
CA ARG A 412 1.04 -10.10 -29.88
C ARG A 412 0.80 -8.81 -30.66
N ASP A 413 -0.46 -8.55 -30.97
CA ASP A 413 -0.96 -7.30 -31.55
C ASP A 413 -0.31 -6.90 -32.90
N LYS A 414 0.26 -7.87 -33.60
CA LYS A 414 0.81 -7.72 -34.96
C LYS A 414 -0.12 -8.33 -35.99
N ALA A 415 -0.47 -7.53 -37.01
CA ALA A 415 -1.33 -7.98 -38.09
C ALA A 415 -0.60 -8.92 -39.07
N SER A 416 0.68 -8.66 -39.36
CA SER A 416 1.55 -9.50 -40.19
C SER A 416 3.01 -9.06 -40.03
N LEU A 417 3.96 -9.99 -40.19
CA LEU A 417 5.42 -9.75 -40.16
C LEU A 417 6.07 -10.51 -41.32
N THR A 418 6.21 -9.85 -42.48
CA THR A 418 6.52 -10.52 -43.76
C THR A 418 8.00 -10.80 -43.99
N GLY A 419 8.89 -10.10 -43.29
CA GLY A 419 10.34 -10.18 -43.40
C GLY A 419 11.01 -11.01 -42.31
N ILE A 420 10.24 -11.76 -41.50
CA ILE A 420 10.79 -12.64 -40.46
C ILE A 420 11.82 -13.60 -41.06
N GLN A 421 12.96 -13.70 -40.36
CA GLN A 421 13.97 -14.72 -40.61
C GLN A 421 14.09 -15.64 -39.40
N VAL A 422 14.17 -16.94 -39.64
CA VAL A 422 14.37 -17.93 -38.59
C VAL A 422 15.65 -18.71 -38.88
N THR A 423 16.49 -18.85 -37.87
CA THR A 423 17.73 -19.65 -37.91
C THR A 423 17.64 -20.76 -36.88
N ALA A 424 17.80 -22.01 -37.30
CA ALA A 424 17.95 -23.16 -36.42
C ALA A 424 19.43 -23.39 -36.06
N ILE A 425 19.67 -23.80 -34.82
CA ILE A 425 20.94 -24.39 -34.37
C ILE A 425 20.74 -25.89 -34.22
N GLU A 426 21.02 -26.58 -35.32
CA GLU A 426 20.81 -28.02 -35.48
C GLU A 426 21.93 -28.84 -34.83
N GLY A 427 21.72 -30.15 -34.74
CA GLY A 427 22.69 -31.12 -34.25
C GLY A 427 22.59 -31.45 -32.76
N GLY A 428 23.41 -32.43 -32.36
CA GLY A 428 23.34 -33.06 -31.04
C GLY A 428 22.19 -34.05 -30.86
N VAL A 429 21.55 -34.46 -31.95
CA VAL A 429 20.59 -35.57 -32.03
C VAL A 429 21.19 -36.65 -32.95
N ASP A 430 20.49 -37.77 -33.15
CA ASP A 430 20.81 -38.82 -34.14
C ASP A 430 19.62 -38.90 -35.10
N ALA A 431 19.51 -37.90 -35.96
CA ALA A 431 18.38 -37.68 -36.86
C ALA A 431 18.31 -38.76 -37.96
N ASP A 432 19.45 -39.28 -38.41
CA ASP A 432 19.50 -40.32 -39.45
C ASP A 432 19.39 -41.77 -38.91
N GLY A 433 19.49 -41.93 -37.58
CA GLY A 433 19.36 -43.21 -36.88
C GLY A 433 20.57 -44.14 -37.05
N ASP A 434 21.73 -43.60 -37.42
CA ASP A 434 22.98 -44.36 -37.59
C ASP A 434 23.71 -44.67 -36.26
N GLY A 435 23.20 -44.12 -35.15
CA GLY A 435 23.75 -44.30 -33.81
C GLY A 435 24.83 -43.27 -33.45
N THR A 436 25.03 -42.23 -34.27
CA THR A 436 25.99 -41.16 -34.03
C THR A 436 25.32 -39.80 -34.01
N LEU A 437 25.79 -38.93 -33.11
CA LEU A 437 25.21 -37.60 -32.99
C LEU A 437 25.69 -36.69 -34.12
N GLU A 438 24.78 -35.94 -34.76
CA GLU A 438 25.17 -35.00 -35.81
C GLU A 438 25.93 -33.77 -35.25
N PRO A 439 26.93 -33.25 -35.99
CA PRO A 439 27.60 -31.99 -35.67
C PRO A 439 26.64 -30.82 -35.55
N TYR A 440 26.96 -29.87 -34.68
CA TYR A 440 26.18 -28.64 -34.57
C TYR A 440 26.45 -27.70 -35.73
N THR A 441 25.39 -27.21 -36.37
CA THR A 441 25.46 -26.22 -37.45
C THR A 441 24.36 -25.18 -37.29
N SER A 442 24.49 -24.06 -37.98
CA SER A 442 23.44 -23.05 -38.09
C SER A 442 22.88 -23.06 -39.50
N GLU A 443 21.57 -23.18 -39.61
CA GLU A 443 20.84 -23.09 -40.86
C GLU A 443 19.82 -21.96 -40.78
N THR A 444 19.94 -20.99 -41.67
CA THR A 444 18.95 -19.94 -41.86
C THR A 444 18.04 -20.37 -43.00
N PHE A 445 16.75 -20.44 -42.73
CA PHE A 445 15.77 -20.88 -43.71
C PHE A 445 15.42 -19.73 -44.68
N ASP A 446 15.60 -19.95 -45.98
CA ASP A 446 15.21 -18.99 -47.02
C ASP A 446 13.75 -19.18 -47.50
N THR A 447 13.16 -20.37 -47.31
CA THR A 447 11.76 -20.70 -47.63
C THR A 447 11.21 -21.84 -46.77
N PHE A 448 9.91 -21.77 -46.47
CA PHE A 448 9.12 -22.72 -45.70
C PHE A 448 9.05 -24.10 -46.39
N GLU A 449 9.72 -25.12 -45.86
CA GLU A 449 9.56 -26.51 -46.33
C GLU A 449 9.48 -27.48 -45.15
N ASP A 450 8.51 -28.39 -45.24
CA ASP A 450 8.24 -29.47 -44.29
C ASP A 450 9.21 -30.62 -44.59
N TYR A 451 10.27 -30.72 -43.79
CA TYR A 451 11.26 -31.80 -43.90
C TYR A 451 11.01 -32.83 -42.81
N THR A 452 10.80 -34.08 -43.23
CA THR A 452 10.56 -35.19 -42.31
C THR A 452 11.86 -35.53 -41.56
N GLY A 453 12.00 -35.07 -40.31
CA GLY A 453 13.12 -35.38 -39.41
C GLY A 453 13.99 -34.17 -39.03
N ASP A 454 13.98 -33.12 -39.84
CA ASP A 454 14.80 -31.91 -39.62
C ASP A 454 14.02 -30.84 -38.82
N MET A 455 14.76 -29.88 -38.28
CA MET A 455 14.16 -28.70 -37.66
C MET A 455 13.48 -27.85 -38.75
N TYR A 456 12.23 -27.44 -38.54
CA TYR A 456 11.54 -26.51 -39.43
C TYR A 456 10.59 -25.60 -38.66
N TYR A 457 10.07 -24.56 -39.30
CA TYR A 457 9.15 -23.62 -38.67
C TYR A 457 7.97 -23.29 -39.58
N THR A 458 6.92 -22.74 -38.96
CA THR A 458 5.82 -22.10 -39.67
C THR A 458 5.56 -20.70 -39.14
N VAL A 459 4.97 -19.83 -39.97
CA VAL A 459 4.51 -18.49 -39.59
C VAL A 459 3.08 -18.33 -40.09
N THR A 460 2.17 -17.96 -39.18
CA THR A 460 0.76 -17.78 -39.48
C THR A 460 0.23 -16.52 -38.80
N ASP A 461 -0.50 -15.68 -39.53
CA ASP A 461 -1.24 -14.57 -38.94
C ASP A 461 -2.48 -15.13 -38.21
N VAL A 462 -2.59 -14.86 -36.91
CA VAL A 462 -3.71 -15.27 -36.05
C VAL A 462 -4.44 -14.05 -35.50
N THR A 463 -5.60 -14.25 -34.86
CA THR A 463 -6.42 -13.14 -34.35
C THR A 463 -5.64 -12.22 -33.40
N ASP A 464 -4.79 -12.80 -32.55
CA ASP A 464 -4.13 -12.10 -31.46
C ASP A 464 -2.68 -11.68 -31.79
N GLY A 465 -2.23 -11.88 -33.04
CA GLY A 465 -0.86 -11.56 -33.44
C GLY A 465 -0.30 -12.41 -34.59
N VAL A 466 1.03 -12.48 -34.68
CA VAL A 466 1.74 -13.39 -35.59
C VAL A 466 2.29 -14.57 -34.81
N LEU A 467 1.86 -15.78 -35.18
CA LEU A 467 2.29 -17.03 -34.57
C LEU A 467 3.44 -17.65 -35.36
N ILE A 468 4.51 -18.02 -34.66
CA ILE A 468 5.65 -18.77 -35.18
C ILE A 468 5.68 -20.12 -34.46
N GLU A 469 5.52 -21.22 -35.19
CA GLU A 469 5.60 -22.58 -34.64
C GLU A 469 6.94 -23.22 -35.02
N LEU A 470 7.69 -23.73 -34.04
CA LEU A 470 9.03 -24.29 -34.22
C LEU A 470 9.02 -25.80 -33.95
N PHE A 471 9.25 -26.62 -34.97
CA PHE A 471 9.09 -28.08 -34.93
C PHE A 471 10.42 -28.82 -34.76
N ASN A 472 10.35 -30.04 -34.22
CA ASN A 472 11.49 -30.94 -34.03
C ASN A 472 12.67 -30.33 -33.23
N SER A 473 12.37 -29.39 -32.33
CA SER A 473 13.39 -28.70 -31.53
C SER A 473 14.08 -29.68 -30.56
N PRO A 474 15.42 -29.82 -30.58
CA PRO A 474 16.13 -30.66 -29.63
C PRO A 474 16.06 -30.11 -28.19
N VAL A 475 15.93 -30.99 -27.20
CA VAL A 475 15.85 -30.63 -25.77
C VAL A 475 17.14 -30.90 -24.98
N ARG A 476 18.11 -31.58 -25.60
CA ARG A 476 19.44 -31.84 -25.02
C ARG A 476 20.52 -31.13 -25.80
N THR A 477 21.65 -30.83 -25.15
CA THR A 477 22.81 -30.22 -25.82
C THR A 477 24.12 -31.02 -25.68
N PRO A 478 24.16 -32.33 -26.05
CA PRO A 478 25.32 -33.18 -25.78
C PRO A 478 26.58 -32.73 -26.54
N CYS A 479 27.77 -32.99 -25.97
CA CYS A 479 29.02 -32.87 -26.74
C CYS A 479 29.07 -33.88 -27.89
N VAL A 480 29.29 -33.40 -29.11
CA VAL A 480 29.47 -34.24 -30.30
C VAL A 480 30.96 -34.48 -30.56
N GLY A 481 31.33 -35.75 -30.76
CA GLY A 481 32.72 -36.16 -31.09
C GLY A 481 33.67 -36.29 -29.88
N GLY A 482 33.17 -36.23 -28.66
CA GLY A 482 33.93 -36.48 -27.42
C GLY A 482 33.86 -35.34 -26.39
N ALA A 483 34.49 -35.54 -25.23
CA ALA A 483 34.37 -34.64 -24.06
C ALA A 483 34.81 -33.18 -24.28
N SER A 484 35.54 -32.88 -25.36
CA SER A 484 35.92 -31.52 -25.72
C SER A 484 34.95 -30.84 -26.67
N CYS A 485 33.81 -31.46 -27.01
CA CYS A 485 32.81 -30.95 -27.95
C CYS A 485 33.43 -30.52 -29.31
N PRO A 486 34.32 -31.30 -29.96
CA PRO A 486 35.01 -30.88 -31.19
C PRO A 486 34.07 -30.59 -32.38
N SER A 487 32.82 -31.06 -32.31
CA SER A 487 31.77 -30.79 -33.29
C SER A 487 30.58 -30.02 -32.68
N GLY A 488 30.81 -29.28 -31.59
CA GLY A 488 29.79 -28.49 -30.91
C GLY A 488 29.13 -29.19 -29.72
N GLY A 489 28.13 -28.52 -29.13
CA GLY A 489 27.40 -28.93 -27.92
C GLY A 489 28.00 -28.38 -26.63
N ILE A 490 27.46 -28.75 -25.46
CA ILE A 490 27.98 -28.31 -24.15
C ILE A 490 28.57 -29.46 -23.34
N PRO A 491 29.79 -29.30 -22.77
CA PRO A 491 30.33 -30.27 -21.82
C PRO A 491 29.54 -30.26 -20.49
N THR A 492 29.34 -31.44 -19.89
CA THR A 492 28.57 -31.59 -18.64
C THR A 492 29.09 -30.71 -17.51
N GLU A 493 30.41 -30.54 -17.38
CA GLU A 493 31.05 -29.71 -16.35
C GLU A 493 30.89 -28.20 -16.56
N LYS A 494 30.39 -27.80 -17.74
CA LYS A 494 30.12 -26.42 -18.15
C LYS A 494 28.64 -26.07 -18.08
N ARG A 495 27.76 -27.00 -17.72
CA ARG A 495 26.34 -26.75 -17.52
C ARG A 495 26.09 -25.83 -16.33
N LEU A 496 25.05 -25.01 -16.44
CA LEU A 496 24.54 -24.17 -15.38
C LEU A 496 23.48 -24.98 -14.60
N TYR A 497 23.72 -25.19 -13.31
CA TYR A 497 22.89 -26.01 -12.42
C TYR A 497 22.58 -27.43 -12.92
N ALA A 498 23.52 -28.02 -13.67
CA ALA A 498 23.37 -29.30 -14.35
C ALA A 498 22.27 -29.35 -15.44
N MET A 499 21.71 -28.21 -15.83
CA MET A 499 20.72 -28.07 -16.92
C MET A 499 21.40 -27.77 -18.26
N ASP A 500 20.69 -28.05 -19.36
CA ASP A 500 21.08 -27.64 -20.73
C ASP A 500 20.63 -26.21 -21.07
N TYR A 501 20.51 -25.34 -20.04
CA TYR A 501 20.03 -23.97 -20.16
C TYR A 501 21.09 -22.95 -19.75
N ILE A 502 21.60 -22.21 -20.73
CA ILE A 502 22.48 -21.05 -20.53
C ILE A 502 22.00 -19.94 -21.46
N PRO A 503 21.20 -18.98 -20.94
CA PRO A 503 20.64 -17.91 -21.75
C PRO A 503 21.58 -16.70 -21.88
N THR A 504 22.56 -16.56 -20.99
CA THR A 504 23.38 -15.35 -20.90
C THR A 504 24.32 -15.18 -22.10
N PRO A 505 24.60 -13.92 -22.51
CA PRO A 505 25.68 -13.63 -23.46
C PRO A 505 27.03 -13.98 -22.85
N LEU A 506 27.92 -14.56 -23.66
CA LEU A 506 29.22 -15.08 -23.20
C LEU A 506 30.43 -14.41 -23.85
N ASN A 507 30.21 -13.42 -24.71
CA ASN A 507 31.25 -12.62 -25.37
C ASN A 507 31.01 -11.12 -25.13
N LEU A 508 31.30 -10.65 -23.91
CA LEU A 508 31.16 -9.24 -23.53
C LEU A 508 32.44 -8.46 -23.88
N GLY A 509 32.32 -7.27 -24.47
CA GLY A 509 33.46 -6.35 -24.71
C GLY A 509 33.64 -5.75 -26.11
N VAL A 510 32.76 -6.04 -27.09
CA VAL A 510 32.75 -5.37 -28.41
C VAL A 510 31.38 -5.54 -29.08
N SER A 511 30.86 -4.44 -29.62
CA SER A 511 29.64 -4.34 -30.43
C SER A 511 29.43 -5.50 -31.41
N THR A 512 28.17 -5.95 -31.56
CA THR A 512 27.59 -6.85 -32.58
C THR A 512 27.72 -8.38 -32.44
N ALA A 513 28.37 -8.93 -31.40
CA ALA A 513 28.57 -10.40 -31.33
C ALA A 513 28.47 -11.03 -29.92
N ALA A 514 27.67 -10.46 -29.01
CA ALA A 514 27.54 -10.92 -27.62
C ALA A 514 27.17 -12.42 -27.48
N PHE A 515 26.41 -12.94 -28.46
CA PHE A 515 25.93 -14.32 -28.51
C PHE A 515 26.63 -15.21 -29.55
N SER A 516 27.75 -14.76 -30.11
CA SER A 516 28.52 -15.56 -31.10
C SER A 516 29.10 -16.87 -30.53
N ARG A 517 29.19 -16.99 -29.20
CA ARG A 517 29.58 -18.22 -28.51
C ARG A 517 28.35 -19.08 -28.20
N ASN A 518 27.90 -19.82 -29.21
CA ASN A 518 26.76 -20.73 -29.15
C ASN A 518 27.20 -22.20 -29.35
N LEU A 519 26.22 -23.12 -29.47
CA LEU A 519 26.45 -24.56 -29.56
C LEU A 519 27.28 -25.02 -30.79
N THR A 520 27.35 -24.22 -31.86
CA THR A 520 28.14 -24.54 -33.07
C THR A 520 29.66 -24.43 -32.85
N VAL A 521 30.08 -23.72 -31.81
CA VAL A 521 31.50 -23.52 -31.51
C VAL A 521 32.14 -24.84 -31.04
N SER A 522 33.26 -25.23 -31.65
CA SER A 522 33.94 -26.51 -31.38
C SER A 522 34.82 -26.55 -30.11
N ASP A 523 34.84 -25.48 -29.33
CA ASP A 523 35.73 -25.35 -28.16
C ASP A 523 35.11 -25.93 -26.89
N ASN A 524 35.97 -26.43 -25.97
CA ASN A 524 35.56 -26.86 -24.63
C ASN A 524 35.32 -25.65 -23.71
N ARG A 525 34.11 -25.10 -23.80
CA ARG A 525 33.70 -23.84 -23.18
C ARG A 525 32.21 -23.88 -22.84
N THR A 526 31.76 -23.10 -21.85
CA THR A 526 30.31 -22.80 -21.69
C THR A 526 29.81 -22.14 -22.98
N LYS A 527 28.54 -22.34 -23.36
CA LYS A 527 27.97 -21.82 -24.61
C LYS A 527 26.54 -21.40 -24.36
N ASN A 528 26.07 -20.37 -25.07
CA ASN A 528 24.64 -20.06 -25.11
C ASN A 528 23.91 -21.24 -25.77
N THR A 529 22.82 -21.70 -25.16
CA THR A 529 22.14 -22.95 -25.56
C THR A 529 20.86 -22.75 -26.36
N ALA A 530 20.65 -21.55 -26.95
CA ALA A 530 19.50 -21.31 -27.82
C ALA A 530 19.46 -22.33 -28.98
N ARG A 531 18.25 -22.76 -29.34
CA ARG A 531 17.99 -23.65 -30.47
C ARG A 531 17.48 -22.91 -31.69
N TRP A 532 16.85 -21.77 -31.49
CA TRP A 532 16.35 -20.94 -32.56
C TRP A 532 16.71 -19.48 -32.35
N ILE A 533 16.88 -18.76 -33.45
CA ILE A 533 17.01 -17.30 -33.50
C ILE A 533 15.95 -16.80 -34.47
N ILE A 534 15.04 -15.96 -33.98
CA ILE A 534 14.02 -15.28 -34.79
C ILE A 534 14.46 -13.83 -34.93
N THR A 535 14.62 -13.35 -36.15
CA THR A 535 14.94 -11.95 -36.46
C THR A 535 13.73 -11.30 -37.08
N ILE A 536 13.23 -10.25 -36.43
CA ILE A 536 12.15 -9.41 -36.93
C ILE A 536 12.79 -8.11 -37.46
N PRO A 537 12.68 -7.82 -38.77
CA PRO A 537 13.30 -6.62 -39.33
C PRO A 537 12.62 -5.36 -38.81
N ASP A 538 13.39 -4.29 -38.67
CA ASP A 538 12.93 -2.95 -38.30
C ASP A 538 11.79 -2.47 -39.20
N SER A 539 11.85 -2.80 -40.50
CA SER A 539 10.83 -2.41 -41.48
C SER A 539 9.43 -2.99 -41.24
N ASP A 540 9.33 -4.06 -40.43
CA ASP A 540 8.06 -4.70 -40.07
C ASP A 540 7.52 -4.21 -38.71
N LEU A 541 8.29 -3.37 -38.00
CA LEU A 541 7.97 -2.88 -36.67
C LEU A 541 7.58 -1.39 -36.72
N THR A 542 6.74 -0.97 -35.78
CA THR A 542 6.37 0.43 -35.62
C THR A 542 7.34 1.11 -34.68
N ASP A 543 7.72 2.34 -34.98
CA ASP A 543 8.54 3.15 -34.07
C ASP A 543 7.85 3.33 -32.72
N ASP A 544 8.67 3.37 -31.67
CA ASP A 544 8.26 3.66 -30.28
C ASP A 544 7.16 2.71 -29.78
N GLU A 545 7.53 1.43 -29.65
CA GLU A 545 6.60 0.37 -29.27
C GLU A 545 7.17 -0.64 -28.27
N ILE A 546 6.28 -1.29 -27.53
CA ILE A 546 6.61 -2.42 -26.66
C ILE A 546 6.09 -3.69 -27.34
N LEU A 547 6.98 -4.63 -27.65
CA LEU A 547 6.60 -5.94 -28.16
C LEU A 547 6.35 -6.90 -27.01
N VAL A 548 5.23 -7.61 -27.08
CA VAL A 548 4.89 -8.70 -26.14
C VAL A 548 5.01 -10.04 -26.87
N VAL A 549 5.86 -10.91 -26.36
CA VAL A 549 6.18 -12.22 -26.94
C VAL A 549 5.77 -13.30 -25.96
N ASP A 550 4.80 -14.11 -26.35
CA ASP A 550 4.40 -15.28 -25.59
C ASP A 550 5.07 -16.54 -26.16
N THR A 551 5.60 -17.39 -25.29
CA THR A 551 6.11 -18.72 -25.65
C THR A 551 5.30 -19.81 -24.95
N ARG A 552 4.95 -20.87 -25.68
CA ARG A 552 4.22 -22.04 -25.18
C ARG A 552 4.83 -23.33 -25.70
N LEU A 553 4.65 -24.40 -24.92
CA LEU A 553 4.85 -25.76 -25.38
C LEU A 553 3.57 -26.25 -26.04
N GLY A 554 3.64 -26.72 -27.29
CA GLY A 554 2.46 -27.15 -28.05
C GLY A 554 1.72 -25.99 -28.73
N ASN A 555 0.52 -26.30 -29.24
CA ASN A 555 -0.27 -25.44 -30.14
C ASN A 555 -1.51 -24.80 -29.51
N ASP A 556 -1.79 -25.10 -28.24
CA ASP A 556 -2.91 -24.48 -27.55
C ASP A 556 -2.52 -23.07 -27.09
N LEU A 557 -2.99 -22.04 -27.81
CA LEU A 557 -2.74 -20.64 -27.48
C LEU A 557 -3.56 -20.14 -26.26
N THR A 558 -4.41 -21.00 -25.69
CA THR A 558 -5.28 -20.67 -24.54
C THR A 558 -4.72 -21.16 -23.20
N THR A 559 -3.53 -21.77 -23.18
CA THR A 559 -2.82 -22.17 -21.95
C THR A 559 -2.30 -20.96 -21.17
N GLY A 560 -1.87 -21.20 -19.92
CA GLY A 560 -1.44 -20.14 -19.01
C GLY A 560 -2.57 -19.54 -18.18
N VAL A 561 -3.72 -20.22 -18.11
CA VAL A 561 -4.93 -19.76 -17.43
C VAL A 561 -5.19 -20.64 -16.22
N LEU A 562 -5.28 -20.06 -15.02
CA LEU A 562 -5.73 -20.77 -13.83
C LEU A 562 -7.25 -20.63 -13.58
N PHE A 563 -7.83 -19.47 -13.91
CA PHE A 563 -9.22 -19.13 -13.59
C PHE A 563 -10.01 -18.62 -14.81
N PRO A 564 -11.32 -18.89 -14.90
CA PRO A 564 -12.16 -19.64 -13.95
C PRO A 564 -11.96 -21.16 -14.03
N THR A 565 -11.22 -21.64 -15.02
CA THR A 565 -10.92 -23.06 -15.22
C THR A 565 -9.47 -23.18 -15.64
N ALA A 566 -8.73 -24.03 -14.93
CA ALA A 566 -7.32 -24.25 -15.20
C ALA A 566 -7.14 -24.87 -16.61
N ASN A 567 -6.26 -24.25 -17.40
CA ASN A 567 -5.71 -24.78 -18.63
C ASN A 567 -4.20 -24.58 -18.61
N GLU A 568 -3.47 -25.64 -18.25
CA GLU A 568 -2.01 -25.68 -18.12
C GLU A 568 -1.42 -24.34 -17.61
N PRO A 569 -1.67 -23.96 -16.35
CA PRO A 569 -1.40 -22.60 -15.87
C PRO A 569 0.06 -22.15 -15.98
N ALA A 570 1.00 -23.10 -15.97
CA ALA A 570 2.44 -22.84 -16.11
C ALA A 570 2.94 -22.91 -17.56
N ASN A 571 2.09 -23.26 -18.54
CA ASN A 571 2.46 -23.35 -19.95
C ASN A 571 2.25 -22.01 -20.67
N VAL A 572 2.88 -20.96 -20.16
CA VAL A 572 3.04 -19.68 -20.85
C VAL A 572 4.27 -18.96 -20.30
N SER A 573 5.03 -18.35 -21.20
CA SER A 573 6.14 -17.46 -20.86
C SER A 573 5.98 -16.16 -21.62
N THR A 574 5.76 -15.06 -20.92
CA THR A 574 5.58 -13.74 -21.54
C THR A 574 6.83 -12.90 -21.37
N THR A 575 7.42 -12.44 -22.47
CA THR A 575 8.60 -11.58 -22.49
C THR A 575 8.30 -10.27 -23.21
N TYR A 576 8.99 -9.22 -22.80
CA TYR A 576 8.79 -7.85 -23.28
C TYR A 576 10.06 -7.35 -23.97
N VAL A 577 9.89 -6.62 -25.07
CA VAL A 577 10.95 -5.90 -25.79
C VAL A 577 10.57 -4.43 -25.85
N TYR A 578 11.45 -3.54 -25.42
CA TYR A 578 11.20 -2.10 -25.46
C TYR A 578 11.95 -1.50 -26.65
N ARG A 579 11.22 -1.10 -27.70
CA ARG A 579 11.80 -0.53 -28.92
C ARG A 579 11.44 0.94 -29.03
N GLY A 580 12.43 1.80 -29.12
CA GLY A 580 12.19 3.24 -29.25
C GLY A 580 13.44 4.07 -29.08
N ASP A 581 13.30 5.37 -29.31
CA ASP A 581 14.37 6.31 -29.00
C ASP A 581 14.54 6.56 -27.49
N ASP A 582 15.57 7.31 -27.10
CA ASP A 582 15.82 7.63 -25.68
C ASP A 582 14.64 8.34 -25.02
N THR A 583 13.90 9.17 -25.75
CA THR A 583 12.74 9.90 -25.22
C THR A 583 11.59 8.95 -24.93
N PHE A 584 11.30 7.99 -25.81
CA PHE A 584 10.29 6.97 -25.54
C PHE A 584 10.70 6.06 -24.36
N ILE A 585 11.96 5.62 -24.33
CA ILE A 585 12.42 4.65 -23.34
C ILE A 585 12.57 5.28 -21.95
N PHE A 586 13.24 6.42 -21.84
CA PHE A 586 13.62 7.05 -20.57
C PHE A 586 12.81 8.30 -20.21
N GLY A 587 11.97 8.77 -21.13
CA GLY A 587 11.27 10.04 -20.99
C GLY A 587 12.20 11.24 -21.15
N ASP A 588 11.62 12.43 -21.25
CA ASP A 588 12.36 13.69 -21.22
C ASP A 588 12.17 14.48 -19.90
N GLY A 589 11.55 13.83 -18.90
CA GLY A 589 11.20 14.45 -17.63
C GLY A 589 9.89 15.24 -17.65
N THR A 590 9.11 15.17 -18.74
CA THR A 590 7.80 15.84 -18.82
C THR A 590 6.65 14.83 -18.86
N ALA A 591 5.49 15.23 -18.33
CA ALA A 591 4.25 14.44 -18.40
C ALA A 591 3.78 14.17 -19.85
N ALA A 592 4.27 14.93 -20.84
CA ALA A 592 3.94 14.72 -22.24
C ALA A 592 4.73 13.56 -22.86
N ASN A 593 5.95 13.29 -22.37
CA ASN A 593 6.81 12.19 -22.81
C ASN A 593 7.31 11.39 -21.58
N PRO A 594 6.40 10.65 -20.91
CA PRO A 594 6.79 9.79 -19.81
C PRO A 594 7.67 8.62 -20.32
N PRO A 595 8.59 8.10 -19.50
CA PRO A 595 9.32 6.86 -19.81
C PRO A 595 8.37 5.67 -20.01
N ASN A 596 8.68 4.81 -20.99
CA ASN A 596 7.94 3.58 -21.25
C ASN A 596 8.68 2.31 -20.79
N LEU A 597 9.97 2.41 -20.43
CA LEU A 597 10.70 1.31 -19.77
C LEU A 597 10.65 1.49 -18.25
N PRO A 598 9.86 0.67 -17.53
CA PRO A 598 9.74 0.76 -16.07
C PRO A 598 11.08 0.58 -15.39
N LEU A 599 11.28 1.30 -14.29
CA LEU A 599 12.54 1.29 -13.56
C LEU A 599 12.85 -0.12 -13.02
N THR A 600 11.83 -0.84 -12.53
CA THR A 600 12.00 -2.20 -12.01
C THR A 600 12.33 -3.24 -13.09
N GLU A 601 12.04 -2.97 -14.36
CA GLU A 601 12.37 -3.86 -15.48
C GLU A 601 13.82 -3.71 -15.95
N ARG A 602 14.51 -2.65 -15.52
CA ARG A 602 15.94 -2.45 -15.83
C ARG A 602 16.86 -3.35 -15.02
N PHE A 603 16.36 -3.95 -13.93
CA PHE A 603 17.18 -4.64 -12.95
C PHE A 603 16.71 -6.05 -12.60
N GLN A 604 17.67 -6.95 -12.38
CA GLN A 604 17.51 -8.17 -11.59
C GLN A 604 18.14 -7.93 -10.23
N VAL A 605 17.33 -7.82 -9.18
CA VAL A 605 17.87 -7.65 -7.81
C VAL A 605 18.09 -8.97 -7.09
N MET A 606 17.46 -10.06 -7.53
CA MET A 606 17.56 -11.38 -6.91
C MET A 606 17.79 -12.48 -7.96
N GLY A 607 18.53 -13.52 -7.57
CA GLY A 607 18.83 -14.68 -8.40
C GLY A 607 20.21 -14.63 -9.07
N ASP A 608 20.54 -15.71 -9.76
CA ASP A 608 21.85 -15.86 -10.41
C ASP A 608 21.92 -15.01 -11.70
N PRO A 609 22.94 -14.14 -11.84
CA PRO A 609 23.06 -13.30 -13.02
C PRO A 609 23.47 -14.05 -14.29
N ARG A 610 23.88 -15.33 -14.22
CA ARG A 610 24.15 -16.18 -15.40
C ARG A 610 22.87 -16.63 -16.11
N HIS A 611 21.69 -16.35 -15.54
CA HIS A 611 20.40 -16.53 -16.20
C HIS A 611 19.83 -15.25 -16.80
N MET A 612 20.43 -14.09 -16.55
CA MET A 612 20.02 -12.85 -17.19
C MET A 612 20.38 -12.91 -18.69
N PRO A 613 19.39 -12.82 -19.59
CA PRO A 613 19.59 -13.03 -21.02
C PRO A 613 20.07 -11.78 -21.75
N TYR A 614 19.86 -10.57 -21.22
CA TYR A 614 20.04 -9.33 -21.99
C TYR A 614 21.50 -8.85 -22.03
N ALA A 615 21.99 -8.51 -23.22
CA ALA A 615 23.37 -8.09 -23.42
C ALA A 615 23.65 -6.62 -23.05
N ASP A 616 22.68 -5.73 -23.26
CA ASP A 616 22.70 -4.34 -22.80
C ASP A 616 22.79 -4.25 -21.26
N LEU A 617 22.21 -5.21 -20.53
CA LEU A 617 22.31 -5.23 -19.07
C LEU A 617 23.60 -5.85 -18.53
N LYS A 618 24.51 -6.32 -19.39
CA LYS A 618 25.73 -7.07 -19.01
C LYS A 618 27.01 -6.29 -19.25
N ALA A 619 26.94 -5.22 -20.01
CA ALA A 619 28.06 -4.36 -20.31
C ALA A 619 28.09 -3.15 -19.35
N ASP A 620 29.27 -2.52 -19.26
CA ASP A 620 29.45 -1.30 -18.49
C ASP A 620 28.45 -0.22 -18.92
N TYR A 621 28.05 0.63 -17.98
CA TYR A 621 27.25 1.82 -18.29
C TYR A 621 28.03 2.76 -19.21
N ASP A 622 27.40 3.15 -20.31
CA ASP A 622 27.89 4.19 -21.21
C ASP A 622 26.69 5.03 -21.66
N ALA A 623 26.66 6.30 -21.28
CA ALA A 623 25.52 7.19 -21.55
C ALA A 623 25.19 7.37 -23.05
N THR A 624 26.08 6.95 -23.97
CA THR A 624 25.88 7.10 -25.42
C THR A 624 25.58 5.79 -26.15
N THR A 625 26.02 4.65 -25.61
CA THR A 625 25.97 3.35 -26.30
C THR A 625 25.39 2.22 -25.46
N ASN A 626 25.33 2.39 -24.12
CA ASN A 626 24.65 1.47 -23.22
C ASN A 626 24.14 2.21 -21.96
N PRO A 627 23.06 3.01 -22.10
CA PRO A 627 22.53 3.81 -20.99
C PRO A 627 21.87 2.97 -19.88
N LEU A 628 21.67 1.66 -20.06
CA LEU A 628 21.15 0.77 -19.01
C LEU A 628 22.25 0.24 -18.09
N GLY A 629 23.47 0.09 -18.59
CA GLY A 629 24.62 -0.40 -17.83
C GLY A 629 24.40 -1.79 -17.21
N GLU A 630 25.07 -2.07 -16.09
CA GLU A 630 24.94 -3.37 -15.43
C GLU A 630 23.63 -3.47 -14.64
N GLY A 631 22.70 -4.24 -15.20
CA GLY A 631 21.35 -4.45 -14.68
C GLY A 631 21.13 -5.78 -13.96
N TYR A 632 22.18 -6.53 -13.62
CA TYR A 632 22.07 -7.86 -13.01
C TYR A 632 22.50 -7.91 -11.55
N ASN A 633 22.07 -8.96 -10.83
CA ASN A 633 22.45 -9.15 -9.43
C ASN A 633 23.93 -9.55 -9.30
N ARG A 634 24.79 -8.57 -9.03
CA ARG A 634 26.24 -8.77 -8.89
C ARG A 634 26.65 -9.36 -7.55
N TYR A 635 25.72 -9.43 -6.59
CA TYR A 635 25.97 -9.89 -5.22
C TYR A 635 25.49 -11.33 -4.98
N PHE A 636 25.05 -12.04 -6.02
CA PHE A 636 24.64 -13.44 -5.86
C PHE A 636 25.80 -14.38 -5.51
N ASP A 637 26.89 -14.35 -6.27
CA ASP A 637 28.07 -15.22 -6.16
C ASP A 637 29.25 -14.52 -6.85
N ASP A 638 30.46 -14.64 -6.30
CA ASP A 638 31.69 -14.07 -6.86
C ASP A 638 32.32 -14.95 -7.96
N PHE A 639 31.69 -16.10 -8.23
CA PHE A 639 32.14 -17.14 -9.15
C PHE A 639 33.52 -17.71 -8.83
N HIS A 640 33.93 -17.65 -7.57
CA HIS A 640 35.19 -18.16 -7.06
C HIS A 640 34.96 -19.23 -5.99
N ASN A 641 35.52 -20.42 -6.24
CA ASN A 641 35.58 -21.47 -5.23
C ASN A 641 36.98 -22.08 -5.12
N SER A 642 37.12 -23.16 -4.34
CA SER A 642 38.40 -23.88 -4.18
C SER A 642 39.01 -24.39 -5.50
N SER A 643 38.22 -24.45 -6.58
CA SER A 643 38.68 -24.82 -7.92
C SER A 643 39.16 -23.63 -8.76
N GLY A 644 39.04 -22.40 -8.27
CA GLY A 644 39.51 -21.16 -8.90
C GLY A 644 38.39 -20.19 -9.30
N ASN A 645 38.79 -18.98 -9.68
CA ASN A 645 37.93 -17.88 -10.10
C ASN A 645 37.45 -18.08 -11.55
N ARG A 646 36.17 -18.40 -11.72
CA ARG A 646 35.56 -18.70 -13.03
C ARG A 646 35.02 -17.49 -13.78
N ALA A 647 34.86 -16.35 -13.12
CA ALA A 647 34.60 -15.07 -13.79
C ALA A 647 35.80 -14.61 -14.63
N SER A 648 37.02 -14.91 -14.17
CA SER A 648 38.28 -14.60 -14.90
C SER A 648 38.68 -15.67 -15.94
N ASP A 649 37.98 -16.80 -16.01
CA ASP A 649 38.31 -17.92 -16.89
C ASP A 649 37.52 -17.84 -18.20
N ALA A 650 38.22 -17.57 -19.30
CA ALA A 650 37.62 -17.48 -20.63
C ALA A 650 36.85 -18.75 -21.07
N ASN A 651 37.10 -19.90 -20.45
CA ASN A 651 36.38 -21.14 -20.76
C ASN A 651 35.07 -21.32 -19.96
N TYR A 652 34.79 -20.44 -19.00
CA TYR A 652 33.58 -20.47 -18.17
C TYR A 652 32.78 -19.18 -18.34
N TRP A 653 32.83 -18.25 -17.39
CA TRP A 653 31.92 -17.11 -17.32
C TRP A 653 32.67 -15.78 -17.54
N PRO A 654 33.31 -15.56 -18.70
CA PRO A 654 34.05 -14.33 -18.91
C PRO A 654 33.10 -13.13 -18.98
N GLY A 655 33.51 -12.02 -18.38
CA GLY A 655 32.81 -10.73 -18.50
C GLY A 655 31.84 -10.41 -17.37
N PHE A 656 31.70 -11.26 -16.36
CA PHE A 656 31.04 -10.86 -15.11
C PHE A 656 32.00 -10.04 -14.24
N SER A 657 31.67 -8.78 -14.02
CA SER A 657 32.28 -7.86 -13.07
C SER A 657 31.75 -8.16 -11.65
N ALA A 658 32.24 -9.24 -11.02
CA ALA A 658 31.97 -9.43 -9.60
C ALA A 658 32.60 -8.27 -8.81
N VAL A 659 31.77 -7.51 -8.07
CA VAL A 659 32.08 -6.23 -7.39
C VAL A 659 33.32 -6.31 -6.51
N ARG A 660 33.60 -7.50 -5.98
CA ARG A 660 34.77 -7.79 -5.15
C ARG A 660 35.52 -9.01 -5.70
N ASN A 661 35.82 -9.06 -6.99
CA ASN A 661 36.72 -10.09 -7.51
C ASN A 661 38.21 -9.75 -7.25
N ASP A 662 38.56 -9.44 -6.00
CA ASP A 662 39.93 -9.12 -5.56
C ASP A 662 40.86 -10.35 -5.50
N GLY A 663 40.35 -11.52 -5.92
CA GLY A 663 41.06 -12.79 -5.92
C GLY A 663 40.94 -13.59 -4.62
N THR A 664 40.14 -13.15 -3.64
CA THR A 664 39.74 -13.98 -2.49
C THR A 664 38.43 -14.73 -2.78
N ASN A 665 38.13 -15.76 -1.99
CA ASN A 665 36.98 -16.65 -2.16
C ASN A 665 35.88 -16.41 -1.11
N ASN A 666 35.80 -15.18 -0.59
CA ASN A 666 34.93 -14.78 0.52
C ASN A 666 34.15 -13.50 0.21
N ASN A 667 33.86 -13.25 -1.07
CA ASN A 667 33.31 -11.99 -1.54
C ASN A 667 31.89 -12.13 -2.11
N ASP A 668 31.19 -13.18 -1.72
CA ASP A 668 29.78 -13.40 -2.06
C ASP A 668 28.88 -12.46 -1.25
N GLY A 669 27.95 -11.76 -1.92
CA GLY A 669 26.96 -10.93 -1.26
C GLY A 669 27.39 -9.48 -1.02
N TRP A 670 26.39 -8.63 -0.85
CA TRP A 670 26.55 -7.25 -0.42
C TRP A 670 26.92 -7.24 1.06
N ASP A 671 28.06 -6.65 1.38
CA ASP A 671 28.63 -6.65 2.72
C ASP A 671 28.02 -5.53 3.58
N SER A 672 27.24 -5.93 4.57
CA SER A 672 26.61 -5.03 5.53
C SER A 672 27.49 -4.70 6.73
N GLY A 673 28.71 -5.24 6.81
CA GLY A 673 29.55 -5.22 8.00
C GLY A 673 29.13 -6.20 9.10
N SER A 674 27.88 -6.68 9.09
CA SER A 674 27.36 -7.72 9.99
C SER A 674 27.12 -9.06 9.29
N GLY A 675 27.30 -9.11 7.98
CA GLY A 675 27.37 -10.29 7.13
C GLY A 675 26.97 -9.95 5.69
N TYR A 676 26.56 -10.95 4.92
CA TYR A 676 26.37 -10.82 3.48
C TYR A 676 24.90 -10.93 3.06
N VAL A 677 24.49 -10.13 2.09
CA VAL A 677 23.13 -10.10 1.55
C VAL A 677 23.16 -10.50 0.08
N ASP A 678 22.36 -11.48 -0.33
CA ASP A 678 22.31 -12.00 -1.71
C ASP A 678 21.48 -11.14 -2.68
N LEU A 679 21.01 -9.98 -2.22
CA LEU A 679 20.22 -9.03 -3.00
C LEU A 679 21.11 -7.93 -3.55
N GLU A 680 20.70 -7.35 -4.67
CA GLU A 680 21.28 -6.11 -5.16
C GLU A 680 20.74 -4.88 -4.40
N VAL A 681 21.21 -4.71 -3.17
CA VAL A 681 20.77 -3.66 -2.24
C VAL A 681 20.95 -2.25 -2.81
N ASN A 682 22.00 -1.99 -3.60
CA ASN A 682 22.20 -0.64 -4.13
C ASN A 682 21.11 -0.28 -5.13
N ARG A 683 20.77 -1.18 -6.07
CA ARG A 683 19.65 -0.96 -7.00
C ARG A 683 18.31 -0.90 -6.29
N CYS A 684 18.08 -1.70 -5.24
CA CYS A 684 16.84 -1.61 -4.44
C CYS A 684 16.59 -0.18 -3.91
N PHE A 685 17.63 0.45 -3.35
CA PHE A 685 17.52 1.81 -2.83
C PHE A 685 17.58 2.89 -3.89
N GLU A 686 18.33 2.68 -4.96
CA GLU A 686 18.32 3.57 -6.13
C GLU A 686 16.91 3.68 -6.69
N MET A 687 16.19 2.57 -6.85
CA MET A 687 14.81 2.59 -7.36
C MET A 687 13.87 3.41 -6.47
N LEU A 688 13.94 3.22 -5.15
CA LEU A 688 13.16 4.05 -4.23
C LEU A 688 13.57 5.52 -4.31
N ARG A 689 14.87 5.80 -4.31
CA ARG A 689 15.40 7.16 -4.31
C ARG A 689 15.01 7.90 -5.59
N GLU A 690 15.16 7.30 -6.77
CA GLU A 690 14.76 7.90 -8.04
C GLU A 690 13.25 8.18 -8.09
N ALA A 691 12.41 7.27 -7.59
CA ALA A 691 10.98 7.50 -7.47
C ALA A 691 10.65 8.69 -6.54
N LEU A 692 11.33 8.80 -5.39
CA LEU A 692 11.15 9.92 -4.46
C LEU A 692 11.64 11.25 -5.04
N LEU A 693 12.81 11.25 -5.67
CA LEU A 693 13.44 12.44 -6.25
C LEU A 693 12.60 13.00 -7.40
N ARG A 694 12.13 12.16 -8.33
CA ARG A 694 11.33 12.65 -9.47
C ARG A 694 9.95 13.16 -9.07
N SER A 695 9.35 12.59 -8.01
CA SER A 695 8.03 13.00 -7.52
C SER A 695 8.07 14.10 -6.46
N HIS A 696 9.26 14.64 -6.12
CA HIS A 696 9.41 15.64 -5.05
C HIS A 696 8.77 15.20 -3.72
N ALA A 697 8.77 13.90 -3.46
CA ALA A 697 8.00 13.32 -2.38
C ALA A 697 8.62 13.59 -1.00
N LEU A 698 7.75 13.57 0.02
CA LEU A 698 8.15 13.52 1.42
C LEU A 698 8.13 12.08 1.91
N TYR A 699 9.20 11.62 2.55
CA TYR A 699 9.33 10.24 2.98
C TYR A 699 9.85 10.11 4.41
N THR A 700 9.32 9.16 5.19
CA THR A 700 9.89 8.77 6.49
C THR A 700 9.77 7.26 6.72
N THR A 701 10.68 6.74 7.55
CA THR A 701 10.43 5.50 8.31
C THR A 701 9.90 5.87 9.70
N MET A 702 9.18 4.94 10.35
CA MET A 702 8.58 5.22 11.66
C MET A 702 9.60 5.50 12.78
N THR A 703 10.79 4.89 12.77
CA THR A 703 11.76 5.01 13.87
C THR A 703 13.14 4.43 13.54
N GLY A 704 14.11 4.71 14.42
CA GLY A 704 15.32 3.92 14.63
C GLY A 704 16.41 4.21 13.61
N PHE A 705 17.18 3.19 13.27
CA PHE A 705 18.00 3.20 12.06
C PHE A 705 17.07 3.20 10.84
N SER A 706 17.27 4.17 9.95
CA SER A 706 16.67 4.09 8.62
C SER A 706 17.23 2.89 7.87
N TYR A 707 16.38 1.92 7.51
CA TYR A 707 16.70 0.78 6.64
C TYR A 707 17.79 -0.18 7.15
N PHE A 708 17.74 -0.54 8.43
CA PHE A 708 18.67 -1.52 9.00
C PHE A 708 18.43 -2.96 8.50
N TYR A 709 17.24 -3.22 7.97
CA TYR A 709 16.84 -4.50 7.39
C TYR A 709 16.16 -4.30 6.04
N ILE A 710 16.13 -5.35 5.22
CA ILE A 710 15.36 -5.42 3.98
C ILE A 710 14.48 -6.67 3.97
N GLY A 711 13.23 -6.55 3.55
CA GLY A 711 12.29 -7.67 3.47
C GLY A 711 11.76 -7.85 2.06
N THR A 712 11.75 -9.09 1.59
CA THR A 712 11.27 -9.52 0.27
C THR A 712 10.06 -10.44 0.35
N GLY A 713 9.61 -10.78 1.57
CA GLY A 713 8.47 -11.63 1.85
C GLY A 713 8.89 -12.98 2.45
N ASN A 714 8.09 -13.48 3.40
CA ASN A 714 8.31 -14.75 4.13
C ASN A 714 9.52 -14.74 5.08
N GLU A 715 10.07 -13.58 5.44
CA GLU A 715 11.08 -13.52 6.48
C GLU A 715 10.50 -13.87 7.86
N ILE A 716 11.17 -14.78 8.56
CA ILE A 716 10.84 -15.22 9.91
C ILE A 716 12.03 -14.89 10.81
N GLY A 717 11.84 -13.98 11.76
CA GLY A 717 12.91 -13.65 12.70
C GLY A 717 12.54 -12.46 13.56
N TYR A 718 13.17 -12.34 14.73
CA TYR A 718 13.05 -11.16 15.59
C TYR A 718 14.21 -11.10 16.58
N ASP A 719 14.64 -9.90 16.99
CA ASP A 719 15.68 -9.73 18.00
C ASP A 719 15.14 -9.81 19.44
N ALA A 720 16.06 -10.02 20.39
CA ALA A 720 15.72 -10.28 21.79
C ALA A 720 15.13 -9.07 22.51
N ASP A 721 15.46 -7.85 22.06
CA ASP A 721 15.05 -6.58 22.68
C ASP A 721 13.54 -6.28 22.56
N ASN A 722 12.83 -7.16 21.89
CA ASN A 722 11.62 -6.84 21.16
C ASN A 722 10.56 -7.93 21.43
N GLY A 723 10.64 -8.53 22.61
CA GLY A 723 9.68 -9.50 23.14
C GLY A 723 9.92 -10.97 22.75
N PHE A 724 10.86 -11.23 21.83
CA PHE A 724 11.21 -12.58 21.37
C PHE A 724 12.68 -12.92 21.69
N THR A 725 12.95 -13.30 22.94
CA THR A 725 14.31 -13.53 23.45
C THR A 725 15.16 -14.47 22.59
N ASN A 726 14.52 -15.48 21.99
CA ASN A 726 15.19 -16.43 21.10
C ASN A 726 14.60 -16.40 19.69
N SER A 727 14.08 -15.29 19.15
CA SER A 727 13.38 -15.24 17.85
C SER A 727 12.02 -15.96 17.85
N ILE A 728 11.47 -16.20 16.67
CA ILE A 728 10.12 -16.74 16.45
C ILE A 728 10.10 -18.26 16.66
N PRO A 729 9.38 -18.78 17.67
CA PRO A 729 9.21 -20.22 17.85
C PRO A 729 8.32 -20.81 16.74
N VAL A 730 8.78 -21.89 16.11
CA VAL A 730 8.13 -22.56 14.99
C VAL A 730 8.26 -24.08 15.08
N SER A 731 7.44 -24.79 14.30
CA SER A 731 7.55 -26.22 14.03
C SER A 731 8.90 -26.59 13.45
N THR A 732 9.48 -27.74 13.84
CA THR A 732 10.68 -28.30 13.20
C THR A 732 10.38 -29.12 11.95
N VAL A 733 9.10 -29.44 11.68
CA VAL A 733 8.72 -30.29 10.53
C VAL A 733 9.17 -29.66 9.21
N PRO A 734 8.90 -28.37 8.92
CA PRO A 734 9.37 -27.73 7.69
C PRO A 734 10.89 -27.59 7.55
N TYR A 735 11.68 -27.85 8.60
CA TYR A 735 13.13 -27.61 8.58
C TYR A 735 13.96 -28.90 8.68
N THR A 736 13.43 -29.91 9.37
CA THR A 736 14.13 -31.16 9.67
C THR A 736 13.37 -32.39 9.22
N GLY A 737 12.07 -32.24 8.93
CA GLY A 737 11.16 -33.35 8.66
C GLY A 737 10.69 -34.10 9.90
N ALA A 738 11.09 -33.69 11.11
CA ALA A 738 10.72 -34.31 12.37
C ALA A 738 9.85 -33.37 13.22
N SER A 739 8.89 -33.94 13.94
CA SER A 739 8.04 -33.22 14.91
C SER A 739 8.86 -32.58 16.02
N GLY A 740 8.44 -31.40 16.48
CA GLY A 740 9.14 -30.64 17.51
C GLY A 740 9.07 -29.14 17.27
N SER A 741 9.79 -28.38 18.09
CA SER A 741 9.86 -26.93 17.99
C SER A 741 11.30 -26.41 18.01
N MET A 742 11.52 -25.33 17.27
CA MET A 742 12.77 -24.57 17.22
C MET A 742 12.44 -23.09 17.16
N ASN A 743 13.46 -22.23 17.24
CA ASN A 743 13.26 -20.83 16.87
C ASN A 743 13.92 -20.55 15.53
N GLU A 744 13.20 -19.86 14.66
CA GLU A 744 13.66 -19.54 13.32
C GLU A 744 14.15 -18.09 13.23
N MET A 745 15.24 -17.90 12.48
CA MET A 745 15.86 -16.61 12.24
C MET A 745 16.43 -16.57 10.82
N THR A 746 15.66 -16.04 9.87
CA THR A 746 16.09 -15.86 8.46
C THR A 746 16.73 -14.49 8.24
N ILE A 747 16.51 -13.54 9.14
CA ILE A 747 16.90 -12.14 8.95
C ILE A 747 18.33 -11.86 9.41
N THR A 748 18.76 -12.50 10.50
CA THR A 748 20.10 -12.32 11.06
C THR A 748 20.85 -13.65 11.08
N ASP A 749 22.10 -13.57 11.51
CA ASP A 749 23.01 -14.70 11.58
C ASP A 749 22.93 -15.44 12.94
N ALA A 750 22.14 -14.91 13.88
CA ALA A 750 21.93 -15.47 15.21
C ALA A 750 21.24 -16.84 15.14
N GLN A 751 21.54 -17.71 16.10
CA GLN A 751 20.94 -19.05 16.21
C GLN A 751 21.08 -19.91 14.95
N ASN A 752 22.22 -19.80 14.25
CA ASN A 752 22.47 -20.46 12.96
C ASN A 752 21.50 -20.03 11.84
N GLY A 753 20.97 -18.81 11.96
CA GLY A 753 20.04 -18.20 11.02
C GLY A 753 20.63 -17.85 9.64
N GLY A 754 19.75 -17.43 8.74
CA GLY A 754 20.03 -17.01 7.37
C GLY A 754 18.94 -17.39 6.37
N VAL A 755 19.07 -16.90 5.14
CA VAL A 755 18.13 -17.17 4.04
C VAL A 755 18.07 -18.67 3.71
N ARG A 756 16.87 -19.15 3.37
CA ARG A 756 16.60 -20.57 3.11
C ARG A 756 15.99 -20.82 1.74
N TYR A 757 16.31 -21.98 1.19
CA TYR A 757 15.68 -22.56 0.00
C TYR A 757 14.91 -23.83 0.39
N VAL A 758 13.98 -24.24 -0.48
CA VAL A 758 13.30 -25.51 -0.33
C VAL A 758 14.13 -26.59 -1.00
N LYS A 759 14.29 -27.74 -0.34
CA LYS A 759 15.05 -28.88 -0.84
C LYS A 759 14.28 -30.16 -0.58
N SER A 760 14.41 -31.13 -1.49
CA SER A 760 13.95 -32.49 -1.22
C SER A 760 14.67 -33.08 0.02
N ASN A 761 13.90 -33.65 0.93
CA ASN A 761 14.41 -34.35 2.11
C ASN A 761 14.72 -35.83 1.81
N ASP A 762 14.65 -36.24 0.55
CA ASP A 762 15.10 -37.55 0.08
C ASP A 762 16.62 -37.53 -0.14
N SER A 763 17.34 -38.43 0.54
CA SER A 763 18.80 -38.60 0.40
C SER A 763 19.28 -38.96 -1.02
N THR A 764 18.39 -39.45 -1.87
CA THR A 764 18.68 -39.81 -3.26
C THR A 764 18.34 -38.69 -4.25
N SER A 765 17.52 -37.73 -3.84
CA SER A 765 17.18 -36.57 -4.65
C SER A 765 18.23 -35.48 -4.49
N THR A 766 18.49 -34.78 -5.60
CA THR A 766 19.36 -33.59 -5.63
C THR A 766 18.58 -32.32 -5.96
N TRP A 767 17.26 -32.40 -6.00
CA TRP A 767 16.38 -31.28 -6.31
C TRP A 767 16.31 -30.28 -5.13
N TRP A 768 16.37 -29.00 -5.49
CA TRP A 768 16.13 -27.87 -4.62
C TRP A 768 15.54 -26.73 -5.46
N SER A 769 14.80 -25.84 -4.80
CA SER A 769 14.05 -24.78 -5.45
C SER A 769 15.00 -23.71 -6.01
N MET A 770 14.92 -23.47 -7.32
CA MET A 770 15.61 -22.37 -7.99
C MET A 770 14.59 -21.27 -8.29
N ASN A 771 14.23 -20.53 -7.24
CA ASN A 771 13.14 -19.54 -7.23
C ASN A 771 13.23 -18.50 -8.37
N TRP A 772 14.45 -18.10 -8.75
CA TRP A 772 14.70 -17.16 -9.86
C TRP A 772 14.47 -17.75 -11.25
N LEU A 773 14.09 -19.03 -11.36
CA LEU A 773 13.65 -19.71 -12.58
C LEU A 773 12.17 -20.17 -12.52
N GLY A 774 11.44 -19.85 -11.45
CA GLY A 774 10.08 -20.35 -11.24
C GLY A 774 10.02 -21.86 -10.91
N GLU A 775 11.15 -22.46 -10.51
CA GLU A 775 11.24 -23.87 -10.11
C GLU A 775 10.93 -24.01 -8.61
N LEU A 776 9.65 -23.88 -8.26
CA LEU A 776 9.14 -23.97 -6.88
C LEU A 776 8.84 -25.40 -6.43
N TYR A 777 8.68 -26.33 -7.37
CA TYR A 777 8.40 -27.74 -7.15
C TYR A 777 9.08 -28.59 -8.23
N PRO A 778 9.45 -29.85 -7.93
CA PRO A 778 9.85 -30.79 -8.97
C PRO A 778 8.62 -31.33 -9.70
N ASP A 779 8.73 -31.57 -11.01
CA ASP A 779 7.60 -31.97 -11.87
C ASP A 779 6.88 -33.24 -11.38
N MET A 780 7.59 -34.16 -10.72
CA MET A 780 6.99 -35.35 -10.11
C MET A 780 5.95 -35.05 -9.01
N GLU A 781 5.97 -33.83 -8.44
CA GLU A 781 4.99 -33.36 -7.46
C GLU A 781 3.91 -32.46 -8.07
N TYR A 782 3.84 -32.34 -9.40
CA TYR A 782 2.86 -31.45 -10.03
C TYR A 782 1.43 -31.74 -9.59
N ALA A 783 1.04 -33.02 -9.43
CA ALA A 783 -0.29 -33.37 -8.94
C ALA A 783 -0.55 -32.83 -7.52
N THR A 784 0.45 -32.85 -6.65
CA THR A 784 0.39 -32.25 -5.31
C THR A 784 0.28 -30.72 -5.43
N TRP A 785 1.20 -30.10 -6.18
CA TRP A 785 1.25 -28.65 -6.39
C TRP A 785 -0.05 -28.10 -6.98
N ALA A 786 -0.60 -28.74 -8.01
CA ALA A 786 -1.82 -28.31 -8.67
C ALA A 786 -3.05 -28.35 -7.73
N SER A 787 -3.03 -29.23 -6.73
CA SER A 787 -4.12 -29.37 -5.77
C SER A 787 -3.99 -28.46 -4.54
N SER A 788 -2.77 -28.15 -4.10
CA SER A 788 -2.52 -27.47 -2.82
C SER A 788 -1.73 -26.16 -2.93
N GLY A 789 -1.06 -25.91 -4.06
CA GLY A 789 -0.14 -24.80 -4.25
C GLY A 789 1.12 -24.88 -3.39
N ASN A 790 1.45 -26.05 -2.84
CA ASN A 790 2.48 -26.23 -1.82
C ASN A 790 3.10 -27.64 -1.87
N LEU A 791 4.18 -27.85 -1.11
CA LEU A 791 4.88 -29.12 -1.01
C LEU A 791 4.81 -29.67 0.43
N PRO A 792 4.67 -31.01 0.58
CA PRO A 792 4.58 -31.64 1.89
C PRO A 792 5.92 -31.56 2.62
N ALA A 793 5.89 -31.06 3.86
CA ALA A 793 7.02 -31.14 4.77
C ALA A 793 7.04 -32.49 5.48
N GLY A 794 8.23 -33.01 5.79
CA GLY A 794 8.34 -34.31 6.47
C GLY A 794 9.67 -35.01 6.22
N SER A 795 9.71 -36.29 6.58
CA SER A 795 10.87 -37.16 6.40
C SER A 795 10.59 -38.24 5.35
N GLY A 796 11.56 -38.50 4.46
CA GLY A 796 11.51 -39.57 3.48
C GLY A 796 11.29 -39.09 2.05
N ALA A 797 11.02 -40.04 1.15
CA ALA A 797 10.74 -39.75 -0.25
C ALA A 797 9.51 -38.82 -0.38
N ASN A 798 9.52 -37.94 -1.37
CA ASN A 798 8.43 -37.00 -1.67
C ASN A 798 8.08 -36.06 -0.51
N THR A 799 9.08 -35.69 0.30
CA THR A 799 8.95 -34.67 1.36
C THR A 799 10.05 -33.63 1.23
N TYR A 800 9.80 -32.43 1.74
CA TYR A 800 10.62 -31.25 1.49
C TYR A 800 10.94 -30.51 2.80
N VAL A 801 12.07 -29.80 2.82
CA VAL A 801 12.51 -29.01 3.96
C VAL A 801 13.11 -27.67 3.53
N ARG A 802 13.00 -26.67 4.40
CA ARG A 802 13.69 -25.38 4.34
C ARG A 802 15.12 -25.53 4.84
N THR A 803 16.06 -25.51 3.92
CA THR A 803 17.48 -25.60 4.23
C THR A 803 18.17 -24.25 3.98
N ARG A 804 19.22 -23.95 4.75
CA ARG A 804 19.96 -22.70 4.55
C ARG A 804 20.65 -22.68 3.19
N ARG A 805 20.83 -21.49 2.63
CA ARG A 805 21.53 -21.27 1.36
C ARG A 805 22.88 -21.99 1.28
N ASP A 806 23.68 -21.92 2.34
CA ASP A 806 25.01 -22.57 2.43
C ASP A 806 24.99 -24.10 2.54
N SER A 807 23.82 -24.69 2.78
CA SER A 807 23.64 -26.14 2.87
C SER A 807 23.35 -26.79 1.51
N ILE A 808 23.11 -25.98 0.48
CA ILE A 808 22.99 -26.45 -0.91
C ILE A 808 24.39 -26.66 -1.47
N THR A 809 24.74 -27.93 -1.70
CA THR A 809 26.07 -28.34 -2.19
C THR A 809 26.02 -29.19 -3.45
N THR A 810 24.82 -29.49 -3.95
CA THR A 810 24.57 -30.34 -5.12
C THR A 810 24.11 -29.50 -6.29
N ARG A 811 24.46 -29.92 -7.51
CA ARG A 811 24.12 -29.22 -8.76
C ARG A 811 24.58 -27.76 -8.81
N LEU A 812 25.62 -27.39 -8.06
CA LEU A 812 26.22 -26.07 -8.22
C LEU A 812 27.15 -26.04 -9.44
N PRO A 813 27.13 -24.96 -10.23
CA PRO A 813 28.09 -24.77 -11.31
C PRO A 813 29.53 -24.75 -10.81
N THR A 814 30.47 -25.15 -11.66
CA THR A 814 31.89 -24.97 -11.36
C THR A 814 32.17 -23.49 -11.09
N GLY A 815 32.83 -23.19 -9.97
CA GLY A 815 33.15 -21.83 -9.53
C GLY A 815 32.21 -21.28 -8.47
N THR A 816 31.06 -21.89 -8.24
CA THR A 816 30.05 -21.36 -7.31
C THR A 816 30.11 -22.04 -5.95
N THR A 817 30.00 -21.25 -4.90
CA THR A 817 29.78 -21.73 -3.52
C THR A 817 28.73 -20.85 -2.89
N LEU A 818 27.53 -21.39 -2.64
CA LEU A 818 26.52 -20.58 -1.98
C LEU A 818 26.94 -20.33 -0.53
N GLN A 819 27.16 -19.07 -0.19
CA GLN A 819 27.40 -18.63 1.18
C GLN A 819 26.11 -18.34 1.94
N ARG A 820 26.22 -18.35 3.26
CA ARG A 820 25.14 -17.97 4.17
C ARG A 820 24.88 -16.48 4.02
N THR A 821 23.65 -16.14 3.61
CA THR A 821 23.20 -14.75 3.50
C THR A 821 22.08 -14.43 4.48
N LEU A 822 21.85 -13.14 4.68
CA LEU A 822 20.94 -12.57 5.66
C LEU A 822 20.18 -11.38 5.08
N ARG A 823 19.29 -10.78 5.87
CA ARG A 823 18.44 -9.64 5.51
C ARG A 823 18.71 -8.39 6.36
N ARG A 824 19.80 -8.41 7.14
CA ARG A 824 20.28 -7.28 7.94
C ARG A 824 21.30 -6.47 7.14
N LEU A 825 20.95 -5.23 6.87
CA LEU A 825 21.78 -4.24 6.20
C LEU A 825 22.66 -3.45 7.15
N SER A 826 22.36 -3.51 8.45
CA SER A 826 23.09 -2.75 9.47
C SER A 826 23.00 -1.24 9.17
N GLU A 827 23.91 -0.44 9.73
CA GLU A 827 23.99 1.00 9.53
C GLU A 827 24.19 1.38 8.05
N GLU A 828 24.76 0.46 7.27
CA GLU A 828 25.10 0.65 5.86
C GLU A 828 23.90 0.76 4.92
N GLY A 829 22.73 0.26 5.33
CA GLY A 829 21.48 0.44 4.58
C GLY A 829 21.14 1.92 4.42
N SER A 830 21.19 2.68 5.52
CA SER A 830 20.97 4.14 5.51
C SER A 830 21.98 4.89 4.65
N THR A 831 23.26 4.55 4.79
CA THR A 831 24.36 5.12 4.02
C THR A 831 24.16 4.90 2.51
N THR A 832 23.57 3.76 2.13
CA THR A 832 23.29 3.38 0.73
C THR A 832 22.06 4.04 0.18
N PHE A 833 20.99 4.16 0.97
CA PHE A 833 19.80 4.90 0.56
C PHE A 833 20.13 6.35 0.21
N PHE A 834 20.76 7.07 1.14
CA PHE A 834 21.11 8.47 0.91
C PHE A 834 22.22 8.61 -0.14
N SER A 835 23.27 7.79 -0.10
CA SER A 835 24.42 7.87 -1.02
C SER A 835 24.98 9.30 -1.20
N ILE A 836 24.89 10.12 -0.15
CA ILE A 836 25.35 11.51 -0.14
C ILE A 836 26.77 11.64 0.39
N GLY A 837 27.49 12.68 -0.06
CA GLY A 837 28.86 12.92 0.36
C GLY A 837 29.81 11.82 -0.14
N THR A 838 31.06 11.76 0.34
CA THR A 838 32.11 10.84 -0.15
C THR A 838 32.33 9.65 0.79
N SER A 839 33.13 8.66 0.38
CA SER A 839 33.58 7.55 1.25
C SER A 839 34.16 8.00 2.60
N SER A 840 34.73 9.21 2.67
CA SER A 840 35.34 9.78 3.87
C SER A 840 34.43 10.72 4.67
N SER A 841 33.23 11.03 4.18
CA SER A 841 32.34 12.09 4.67
C SER A 841 30.95 11.85 4.08
N LYS A 842 30.11 11.10 4.78
CA LYS A 842 28.84 10.54 4.26
C LYS A 842 27.71 10.62 5.27
N PHE A 843 26.48 10.36 4.83
CA PHE A 843 25.39 10.08 5.76
C PHE A 843 25.72 8.85 6.61
N HIS A 844 25.51 8.92 7.92
CA HIS A 844 25.65 7.75 8.77
C HIS A 844 24.87 7.91 10.09
N HIS A 845 24.22 6.84 10.55
CA HIS A 845 23.72 6.74 11.93
C HIS A 845 24.81 6.24 12.89
N ASP A 846 24.84 6.74 14.12
CA ASP A 846 25.74 6.29 15.17
C ASP A 846 24.98 5.49 16.23
N TYR A 847 25.61 4.45 16.78
CA TYR A 847 25.09 3.71 17.93
C TYR A 847 25.36 4.49 19.23
N ARG A 848 24.31 4.91 19.94
CA ARG A 848 24.37 5.72 21.18
C ARG A 848 23.31 5.31 22.23
N ASP A 849 23.26 4.02 22.56
CA ASP A 849 22.28 3.53 23.55
C ASP A 849 22.36 4.25 24.90
N GLY A 850 21.22 4.77 25.35
CA GLY A 850 21.06 5.41 26.66
C GLY A 850 21.33 6.91 26.66
N ASP A 851 21.69 7.49 25.51
CA ASP A 851 21.83 8.93 25.31
C ASP A 851 20.46 9.56 24.97
N THR A 852 20.34 10.85 25.26
CA THR A 852 19.10 11.62 25.08
C THR A 852 19.27 12.79 24.10
N GLY A 853 18.16 13.37 23.67
CA GLY A 853 18.14 14.63 22.93
C GLY A 853 16.98 15.51 23.35
N ASP A 854 17.19 16.82 23.25
CA ASP A 854 16.25 17.86 23.61
C ASP A 854 15.53 18.41 22.37
N LEU A 855 14.29 18.83 22.60
CA LEU A 855 13.44 19.43 21.59
C LEU A 855 14.01 20.81 21.21
N THR A 856 14.17 21.03 19.91
CA THR A 856 14.70 22.30 19.36
C THR A 856 13.56 23.25 18.98
N ASP A 857 13.88 24.43 18.43
CA ASP A 857 12.89 25.44 18.06
C ASP A 857 11.87 24.93 17.03
N ASP A 858 12.28 24.19 15.98
CA ASP A 858 11.33 23.65 15.00
C ASP A 858 10.46 22.53 15.64
N GLY A 859 11.01 21.78 16.58
CA GLY A 859 10.26 20.78 17.35
C GLY A 859 9.23 21.41 18.31
N LEU A 860 9.56 22.55 18.91
CA LEU A 860 8.64 23.34 19.74
C LEU A 860 7.48 23.91 18.92
N ASP A 861 7.71 24.22 17.64
CA ASP A 861 6.66 24.65 16.73
C ASP A 861 5.57 23.58 16.57
N ILE A 862 5.94 22.30 16.44
CA ILE A 862 4.99 21.19 16.40
C ILE A 862 4.15 21.13 17.70
N ALA A 863 4.82 21.26 18.85
CA ALA A 863 4.15 21.21 20.15
C ALA A 863 3.12 22.34 20.33
N ALA A 864 3.41 23.53 19.78
CA ALA A 864 2.52 24.68 19.83
C ALA A 864 1.32 24.58 18.88
N HIS A 865 1.48 23.94 17.72
CA HIS A 865 0.52 24.05 16.61
C HIS A 865 -0.44 22.87 16.44
N TYR A 866 -0.19 21.70 17.03
CA TYR A 866 -1.05 20.51 16.86
C TYR A 866 -1.84 20.11 18.10
N ASN A 867 -1.85 20.95 19.16
CA ASN A 867 -2.49 20.66 20.45
C ASN A 867 -2.11 19.28 21.00
N PHE A 868 -0.84 18.90 20.81
CA PHE A 868 -0.33 17.57 21.09
C PHE A 868 0.79 17.65 22.14
N PRO A 869 0.74 16.86 23.23
CA PRO A 869 1.79 16.84 24.24
C PRO A 869 3.02 16.11 23.70
N ILE A 870 4.10 16.85 23.44
CA ILE A 870 5.39 16.34 22.97
C ILE A 870 6.39 16.40 24.14
N PRO A 871 7.14 15.33 24.43
CA PRO A 871 8.21 15.36 25.43
C PRO A 871 9.28 16.38 25.05
N THR A 872 9.80 17.16 26.01
CA THR A 872 10.91 18.08 25.75
C THR A 872 12.26 17.38 25.62
N THR A 873 12.36 16.15 26.09
CA THR A 873 13.55 15.29 26.00
C THR A 873 13.10 13.87 25.69
N VAL A 874 13.80 13.17 24.81
CA VAL A 874 13.55 11.76 24.46
C VAL A 874 14.86 10.97 24.37
N ASP A 875 14.76 9.64 24.52
CA ASP A 875 15.90 8.74 24.28
C ASP A 875 16.19 8.66 22.77
N ILE A 876 17.45 8.86 22.38
CA ILE A 876 17.89 8.91 20.99
C ILE A 876 19.10 7.99 20.83
N ASN A 877 18.80 6.72 20.62
CA ASN A 877 19.86 5.71 20.54
C ASN A 877 20.49 5.62 19.14
N ARG A 878 19.89 6.26 18.14
CA ARG A 878 20.24 6.16 16.71
C ARG A 878 20.46 7.53 16.06
N PRO A 879 21.19 8.47 16.68
CA PRO A 879 21.40 9.77 16.08
C PRO A 879 22.22 9.66 14.79
N PHE A 880 22.20 10.70 13.94
CA PHE A 880 22.86 10.67 12.63
C PHE A 880 23.58 11.97 12.30
N ASN A 881 24.34 11.95 11.20
CA ASN A 881 24.87 13.14 10.56
C ASN A 881 24.98 12.89 9.04
N VAL A 882 24.74 13.91 8.21
CA VAL A 882 24.87 13.89 6.75
C VAL A 882 26.33 13.95 6.25
N ASN A 883 27.27 14.31 7.13
CA ASN A 883 28.69 14.50 6.87
C ASN A 883 29.54 13.87 7.99
N ARG A 884 29.55 12.54 8.03
CA ARG A 884 30.23 11.74 9.06
C ARG A 884 31.48 11.07 8.51
N ASN A 885 32.61 11.27 9.20
CA ASN A 885 33.94 10.82 8.74
C ASN A 885 34.53 9.65 9.57
N SER A 886 33.85 9.23 10.64
CA SER A 886 34.43 8.37 11.67
C SER A 886 33.54 7.20 12.11
N SER A 887 32.48 6.91 11.35
CA SER A 887 31.46 5.91 11.72
C SER A 887 31.17 4.96 10.55
N GLY A 888 30.91 3.71 10.92
CA GLY A 888 30.62 2.59 10.03
C GLY A 888 31.72 2.19 9.06
N ASN A 889 31.38 1.24 8.20
CA ASN A 889 32.12 0.89 7.02
C ASN A 889 31.81 1.89 5.89
N VAL A 890 32.43 1.64 4.74
CA VAL A 890 32.08 2.32 3.49
C VAL A 890 31.42 1.25 2.63
N PRO A 891 30.12 1.37 2.35
CA PRO A 891 29.45 0.45 1.44
C PRO A 891 30.18 0.40 0.10
N THR A 892 30.16 -0.77 -0.54
CA THR A 892 30.92 -1.00 -1.78
C THR A 892 30.57 -0.03 -2.91
N HIS A 893 29.35 0.51 -2.94
CA HIS A 893 28.93 1.45 -3.98
C HIS A 893 29.69 2.78 -3.98
N TYR A 894 30.20 3.27 -2.84
CA TYR A 894 31.03 4.49 -2.81
C TYR A 894 32.39 4.30 -3.51
N GLN A 895 32.74 3.07 -3.87
CA GLN A 895 33.99 2.72 -4.55
C GLN A 895 33.74 2.33 -6.01
N ASP A 896 32.47 2.31 -6.45
CA ASP A 896 32.05 1.83 -7.76
C ASP A 896 31.30 2.95 -8.50
N ASN A 897 31.86 3.36 -9.64
CA ASN A 897 31.34 4.48 -10.42
C ASN A 897 29.98 4.19 -11.07
N ILE A 898 29.54 2.92 -11.10
CA ILE A 898 28.21 2.56 -11.62
C ILE A 898 27.06 3.06 -10.76
N TYR A 899 27.28 3.24 -9.46
CA TYR A 899 26.23 3.65 -8.51
C TYR A 899 26.45 5.04 -7.95
N TYR A 900 27.71 5.50 -7.91
CA TYR A 900 28.10 6.71 -7.23
C TYR A 900 29.15 7.46 -8.05
N ASP A 901 28.77 8.62 -8.55
CA ASP A 901 29.63 9.55 -9.30
C ASP A 901 30.06 10.77 -8.46
N GLY A 902 29.63 10.87 -7.20
CA GLY A 902 29.96 12.01 -6.34
C GLY A 902 28.96 13.14 -6.28
N THR A 903 27.78 12.99 -6.89
CA THR A 903 26.91 14.15 -7.19
C THR A 903 25.75 14.36 -6.22
N LEU A 904 25.30 13.33 -5.49
CA LEU A 904 24.16 13.46 -4.58
C LEU A 904 24.50 14.27 -3.33
N THR A 905 23.60 15.19 -2.98
CA THR A 905 23.76 16.12 -1.85
C THR A 905 22.61 15.97 -0.87
N GLY A 906 22.93 16.04 0.42
CA GLY A 906 21.95 16.00 1.49
C GLY A 906 22.16 17.16 2.47
N THR A 907 21.13 17.96 2.68
CA THR A 907 21.18 19.16 3.54
C THR A 907 20.09 19.09 4.59
N VAL A 908 20.44 19.31 5.85
CA VAL A 908 19.45 19.41 6.93
C VAL A 908 18.72 20.75 6.80
N VAL A 909 17.40 20.68 6.59
CA VAL A 909 16.54 21.86 6.36
C VAL A 909 15.66 22.21 7.56
N THR A 910 15.34 21.23 8.41
CA THR A 910 14.57 21.42 9.65
C THR A 910 15.11 20.46 10.69
N ASN A 911 15.34 20.93 11.91
CA ASN A 911 15.88 20.10 12.99
C ASN A 911 14.83 20.03 14.10
N PHE A 912 14.37 18.85 14.49
CA PHE A 912 13.31 18.71 15.49
C PHE A 912 13.87 18.34 16.87
N PHE A 913 14.77 17.36 16.93
CA PHE A 913 15.49 16.97 18.14
C PHE A 913 16.99 17.03 17.91
N ASP A 914 17.72 17.64 18.85
CA ASP A 914 19.16 17.53 18.90
C ASP A 914 19.60 16.19 19.51
N HIS A 915 20.89 16.05 19.77
CA HIS A 915 21.42 14.92 20.52
C HIS A 915 22.51 15.43 21.47
N GLU A 916 22.58 14.87 22.68
CA GLU A 916 23.50 15.34 23.72
C GLU A 916 24.99 15.27 23.31
N SER A 917 25.35 14.32 22.46
CA SER A 917 26.66 14.28 21.80
C SER A 917 26.76 15.34 20.69
N SER A 918 27.67 16.29 20.87
CA SER A 918 27.95 17.36 19.90
C SER A 918 28.21 16.85 18.47
N GLY A 919 27.54 17.47 17.50
CA GLY A 919 27.69 17.19 16.08
C GLY A 919 26.87 15.99 15.58
N LEU A 920 25.94 15.48 16.39
CA LEU A 920 24.95 14.49 15.96
C LEU A 920 23.54 15.09 16.06
N ILE A 921 22.63 14.54 15.26
CA ILE A 921 21.24 14.99 15.12
C ILE A 921 20.32 13.85 15.53
N GLY A 922 19.30 14.16 16.32
CA GLY A 922 18.35 13.18 16.81
C GLY A 922 17.16 12.96 15.87
N SER A 923 16.55 14.03 15.38
CA SER A 923 15.46 13.98 14.41
C SER A 923 15.48 15.24 13.54
N ALA A 924 15.47 15.08 12.22
CA ALA A 924 15.50 16.21 11.28
C ALA A 924 14.92 15.83 9.91
N MET A 925 14.50 16.86 9.16
CA MET A 925 14.18 16.77 7.74
C MET A 925 15.43 17.11 6.91
N ILE A 926 15.71 16.27 5.92
CA ILE A 926 16.84 16.39 5.01
C ILE A 926 16.29 16.63 3.60
N SER A 927 16.75 17.70 2.96
CA SER A 927 16.64 17.86 1.51
C SER A 927 17.66 16.95 0.85
N HIS A 928 17.19 15.99 0.06
CA HIS A 928 17.99 15.11 -0.75
C HIS A 928 17.91 15.58 -2.19
N GLU A 929 19.03 15.98 -2.77
CA GLU A 929 19.11 16.53 -4.12
C GLU A 929 19.72 15.52 -5.08
N GLY A 930 19.15 15.45 -6.29
CA GLY A 930 19.63 14.63 -7.39
C GLY A 930 20.94 15.14 -8.00
N SER A 931 21.54 14.35 -8.88
CA SER A 931 22.88 14.60 -9.44
C SER A 931 23.00 15.88 -10.27
N LEU A 932 21.89 16.30 -10.90
CA LEU A 932 21.81 17.52 -11.72
C LEU A 932 21.23 18.72 -10.95
N GLY A 933 20.76 18.52 -9.72
CA GLY A 933 20.19 19.55 -8.85
C GLY A 933 18.73 19.95 -9.16
N ASP A 934 18.15 19.45 -10.26
CA ASP A 934 16.77 19.78 -10.66
C ASP A 934 15.72 18.93 -9.93
N ASP A 935 16.05 17.67 -9.58
CA ASP A 935 15.17 16.76 -8.82
C ASP A 935 15.55 16.76 -7.32
N HIS A 936 14.56 16.70 -6.44
CA HIS A 936 14.77 16.68 -4.99
C HIS A 936 13.73 15.83 -4.25
N ALA A 937 14.02 15.44 -3.01
CA ALA A 937 13.07 14.80 -2.11
C ALA A 937 13.30 15.25 -0.67
N LEU A 938 12.26 15.25 0.15
CA LEU A 938 12.37 15.60 1.57
C LEU A 938 12.26 14.34 2.43
N VAL A 939 13.34 13.96 3.10
CA VAL A 939 13.38 12.76 3.93
C VAL A 939 13.45 13.15 5.40
N VAL A 940 12.45 12.75 6.18
CA VAL A 940 12.49 12.88 7.63
C VAL A 940 13.19 11.66 8.23
N VAL A 941 14.23 11.90 9.02
CA VAL A 941 14.99 10.87 9.72
C VAL A 941 14.77 11.00 11.21
N ASN A 942 14.38 9.90 11.85
CA ASN A 942 14.04 9.84 13.27
C ASN A 942 14.93 8.83 14.01
N GLY A 943 15.98 9.31 14.68
CA GLY A 943 16.93 8.51 15.48
C GLY A 943 16.43 8.09 16.87
N ILE A 944 15.12 8.18 17.10
CA ILE A 944 14.47 7.91 18.38
C ILE A 944 14.63 6.43 18.77
N ALA A 945 14.77 6.18 20.07
CA ALA A 945 14.96 4.85 20.63
C ALA A 945 13.78 3.88 20.39
N GLN A 946 14.07 2.60 20.66
CA GLN A 946 13.19 1.45 20.44
C GLN A 946 11.85 1.50 21.20
N THR A 947 10.86 0.78 20.65
CA THR A 947 9.46 0.68 21.13
C THR A 947 9.33 0.35 22.62
N ASN A 948 10.21 -0.46 23.19
CA ASN A 948 10.16 -0.84 24.62
C ASN A 948 10.54 0.32 25.58
N LEU A 949 11.28 1.34 25.10
CA LEU A 949 11.71 2.51 25.86
C LEU A 949 10.75 3.68 25.62
N THR A 950 10.52 4.03 24.35
CA THR A 950 9.78 5.24 23.97
C THR A 950 8.27 4.98 23.79
N GLY A 951 7.88 3.73 23.50
CA GLY A 951 6.51 3.34 23.24
C GLY A 951 6.08 3.56 21.79
N SER A 952 5.49 2.53 21.18
CA SER A 952 5.01 2.57 19.78
C SER A 952 4.02 3.71 19.55
N ALA A 953 3.15 3.95 20.55
CA ALA A 953 2.20 5.06 20.66
C ALA A 953 2.79 6.41 20.22
N PHE A 954 3.97 6.75 20.74
CA PHE A 954 4.62 8.03 20.48
C PHE A 954 5.33 8.03 19.14
N MET A 955 6.09 6.97 18.83
CA MET A 955 6.98 6.91 17.66
C MET A 955 6.26 7.19 16.35
N GLY A 956 5.17 6.47 16.07
CA GLY A 956 4.51 6.73 14.80
C GLY A 956 3.65 7.99 14.80
N ARG A 957 3.15 8.47 15.94
CA ARG A 957 2.51 9.81 15.98
C ARG A 957 3.53 10.89 15.64
N TRP A 958 4.75 10.74 16.17
CA TRP A 958 5.86 11.63 15.88
C TRP A 958 6.27 11.59 14.39
N ALA A 959 6.33 10.40 13.78
CA ALA A 959 6.61 10.25 12.35
C ALA A 959 5.57 10.99 11.47
N PHE A 960 4.28 10.89 11.80
CA PHE A 960 3.23 11.65 11.10
C PHE A 960 3.34 13.16 11.32
N LEU A 961 3.49 13.59 12.57
CA LEU A 961 3.57 15.01 12.92
C LEU A 961 4.77 15.70 12.25
N THR A 962 5.93 15.05 12.23
CA THR A 962 7.14 15.60 11.61
C THR A 962 7.03 15.67 10.09
N LEU A 963 6.30 14.75 9.43
CA LEU A 963 6.03 14.85 8.00
C LEU A 963 5.07 15.99 7.65
N ILE A 964 3.96 16.14 8.37
CA ILE A 964 3.02 17.23 8.10
C ILE A 964 3.66 18.57 8.44
N GLN A 965 4.36 18.68 9.56
CA GLN A 965 5.13 19.88 9.85
C GLN A 965 6.21 20.13 8.79
N GLY A 966 6.89 19.09 8.32
CA GLY A 966 7.87 19.17 7.24
C GLY A 966 7.27 19.74 5.95
N TYR A 967 6.11 19.23 5.55
CA TYR A 967 5.34 19.74 4.39
C TYR A 967 5.02 21.23 4.53
N LEU A 968 4.53 21.64 5.70
CA LEU A 968 4.20 23.04 5.96
C LEU A 968 5.44 23.94 6.01
N ALA A 969 6.52 23.47 6.62
CA ALA A 969 7.79 24.19 6.71
C ALA A 969 8.47 24.33 5.33
N ALA A 970 8.32 23.33 4.46
CA ALA A 970 8.91 23.29 3.14
C ALA A 970 8.43 24.42 2.21
N GLY A 971 7.26 25.02 2.45
CA GLY A 971 6.81 26.18 1.67
C GLY A 971 7.57 27.49 1.91
N LEU A 972 8.48 27.52 2.89
CA LEU A 972 9.42 28.63 3.14
C LEU A 972 10.83 28.37 2.60
N LEU A 973 11.08 27.20 1.99
CA LEU A 973 12.36 26.91 1.35
C LEU A 973 12.49 27.70 0.03
N SER A 974 13.69 27.68 -0.57
CA SER A 974 13.94 28.32 -1.87
C SER A 974 13.14 27.66 -2.99
N ASP A 975 12.79 28.44 -4.02
CA ASP A 975 11.85 28.06 -5.10
C ASP A 975 12.09 26.64 -5.66
N ASP A 976 13.35 26.22 -5.85
CA ASP A 976 13.68 24.92 -6.46
C ASP A 976 13.30 23.70 -5.60
N ILE A 977 13.16 23.85 -4.27
CA ILE A 977 12.81 22.77 -3.32
C ILE A 977 11.55 23.08 -2.49
N ARG A 978 10.82 24.11 -2.91
CA ARG A 978 9.73 24.71 -2.16
C ARG A 978 8.42 23.97 -2.44
N ILE A 979 7.68 23.66 -1.38
CA ILE A 979 6.34 23.08 -1.50
C ILE A 979 5.29 24.18 -1.44
N GLU A 980 4.61 24.43 -2.55
CA GLU A 980 3.44 25.30 -2.56
C GLU A 980 2.39 24.78 -1.56
N GLN A 981 1.79 25.67 -0.78
CA GLN A 981 0.89 25.28 0.29
C GLN A 981 -0.53 25.00 -0.22
N VAL A 982 -1.34 24.27 0.54
CA VAL A 982 -2.77 24.04 0.24
C VAL A 982 -3.56 25.24 0.77
N PRO A 983 -4.44 25.90 -0.01
CA PRO A 983 -5.18 27.05 0.49
C PRO A 983 -6.27 26.64 1.49
N ARG A 984 -6.80 27.58 2.25
CA ARG A 984 -8.05 27.43 3.02
C ARG A 984 -9.18 28.07 2.24
N VAL A 985 -10.20 27.29 1.93
CA VAL A 985 -11.44 27.75 1.28
C VAL A 985 -12.58 27.83 2.30
N GLU A 986 -13.27 28.97 2.36
CA GLU A 986 -14.42 29.15 3.26
C GLU A 986 -15.59 29.77 2.49
N MET A 987 -16.78 29.17 2.63
CA MET A 987 -18.02 29.72 2.09
C MET A 987 -18.47 30.87 2.99
N THR A 988 -18.67 32.03 2.37
CA THR A 988 -19.14 33.26 2.99
C THR A 988 -20.65 33.45 2.80
N ALA A 989 -21.21 32.88 1.72
CA ALA A 989 -22.65 32.83 1.46
C ALA A 989 -23.06 31.50 0.76
N PRO A 990 -24.25 30.94 1.03
CA PRO A 990 -25.17 31.31 2.11
C PRO A 990 -24.55 31.03 3.48
N ASN A 991 -24.80 31.93 4.43
CA ASN A 991 -24.35 31.77 5.82
C ASN A 991 -25.51 31.39 6.74
N ASP A 992 -25.21 31.11 8.01
CA ASP A 992 -26.19 30.65 9.00
C ASP A 992 -27.32 31.66 9.28
N ALA A 993 -27.18 32.90 8.82
CA ALA A 993 -28.19 33.96 8.91
C ALA A 993 -29.02 34.14 7.62
N THR A 994 -28.73 33.37 6.56
CA THR A 994 -29.39 33.49 5.26
C THR A 994 -30.68 32.66 5.23
N ASP A 995 -31.84 33.33 5.27
CA ASP A 995 -33.15 32.68 5.11
C ASP A 995 -33.42 32.43 3.61
N LEU A 996 -33.55 31.16 3.20
CA LEU A 996 -33.82 30.74 1.81
C LEU A 996 -35.31 30.47 1.60
N VAL A 997 -36.09 31.52 1.35
CA VAL A 997 -37.55 31.44 1.13
C VAL A 997 -37.88 31.54 -0.35
N ASP A 998 -38.41 30.44 -0.88
CA ASP A 998 -38.85 30.26 -2.26
C ASP A 998 -37.80 30.72 -3.32
N PRO A 999 -36.50 30.38 -3.16
CA PRO A 999 -35.45 30.88 -4.05
C PRO A 999 -35.55 30.22 -5.43
N SER A 1000 -35.51 31.01 -6.51
CA SER A 1000 -35.31 30.47 -7.87
C SER A 1000 -33.85 30.14 -8.16
N SER A 1001 -32.94 30.75 -7.40
CA SER A 1001 -31.50 30.51 -7.43
C SER A 1001 -30.88 30.87 -6.08
N ILE A 1002 -29.72 30.30 -5.80
CA ILE A 1002 -28.92 30.58 -4.59
C ILE A 1002 -27.52 30.99 -5.05
N ASP A 1003 -27.06 32.16 -4.59
CA ASP A 1003 -25.68 32.58 -4.80
C ASP A 1003 -24.78 31.94 -3.74
N ILE A 1004 -23.80 31.19 -4.22
CA ILE A 1004 -22.74 30.57 -3.42
C ILE A 1004 -21.51 31.46 -3.56
N GLU A 1005 -20.99 31.99 -2.45
CA GLU A 1005 -19.79 32.83 -2.42
C GLU A 1005 -18.75 32.22 -1.46
N TRP A 1006 -17.48 32.34 -1.80
CA TRP A 1006 -16.39 31.83 -0.97
C TRP A 1006 -15.16 32.73 -0.99
N GLU A 1007 -14.32 32.57 0.03
CA GLU A 1007 -13.01 33.19 0.14
C GLU A 1007 -11.94 32.10 0.12
N THR A 1008 -10.80 32.41 -0.50
CA THR A 1008 -9.61 31.55 -0.50
C THR A 1008 -8.45 32.32 0.12
N THR A 1009 -7.86 31.73 1.16
CA THR A 1009 -6.76 32.34 1.93
C THR A 1009 -5.61 31.35 2.04
N TRP A 1010 -4.37 31.80 1.95
CA TRP A 1010 -3.19 30.95 2.11
C TRP A 1010 -2.82 30.81 3.59
N ARG A 1011 -3.68 30.09 4.30
CA ARG A 1011 -3.61 29.83 5.74
C ARG A 1011 -3.94 28.36 5.98
N ARG A 1012 -3.57 27.86 7.17
CA ARG A 1012 -4.00 26.53 7.62
C ARG A 1012 -5.50 26.47 7.80
N TRP A 1013 -6.04 25.25 7.83
CA TRP A 1013 -7.43 24.93 8.14
C TRP A 1013 -8.04 25.75 9.30
N ASP A 1014 -7.27 26.02 10.35
CA ASP A 1014 -7.66 26.78 11.56
C ASP A 1014 -7.52 28.31 11.43
N GLY A 1015 -7.11 28.82 10.26
CA GLY A 1015 -6.88 30.23 9.98
C GLY A 1015 -5.54 30.79 10.47
N GLN A 1016 -4.69 29.96 11.09
CA GLN A 1016 -3.33 30.35 11.47
C GLN A 1016 -2.38 30.32 10.25
N ALA A 1017 -1.19 30.88 10.42
CA ALA A 1017 -0.11 30.73 9.45
C ALA A 1017 0.38 29.26 9.43
N TYR A 1018 0.94 28.77 8.32
CA TYR A 1018 1.30 27.36 8.16
C TYR A 1018 2.33 26.87 9.19
N THR A 1019 3.34 27.70 9.47
CA THR A 1019 4.26 27.58 10.61
C THR A 1019 4.46 28.97 11.23
N SER A 1020 5.11 29.05 12.39
CA SER A 1020 5.39 30.35 13.05
C SER A 1020 6.30 31.28 12.24
N ASN A 1021 6.97 30.78 11.21
CA ASN A 1021 7.89 31.55 10.35
C ASN A 1021 7.21 32.21 9.15
N TYR A 1022 5.95 31.88 8.84
CA TYR A 1022 5.21 32.50 7.74
C TYR A 1022 4.80 33.94 8.08
N ALA A 1023 4.85 34.83 7.09
CA ALA A 1023 4.32 36.18 7.22
C ALA A 1023 2.78 36.20 7.27
N ASP A 1024 2.20 37.17 7.97
CA ASP A 1024 0.74 37.30 8.09
C ASP A 1024 0.04 37.56 6.75
N ASP A 1025 0.74 38.16 5.78
CA ASP A 1025 0.26 38.48 4.44
C ASP A 1025 0.74 37.49 3.36
N PHE A 1026 1.19 36.30 3.78
CA PHE A 1026 1.61 35.25 2.87
C PHE A 1026 0.52 34.89 1.85
N ALA A 1027 0.94 34.70 0.60
CA ALA A 1027 0.09 34.23 -0.48
C ALA A 1027 0.91 33.44 -1.51
N GLU A 1028 0.27 32.45 -2.13
CA GLU A 1028 0.82 31.73 -3.29
C GLU A 1028 0.36 32.36 -4.60
N SER A 1029 1.16 32.17 -5.66
CA SER A 1029 0.78 32.47 -7.04
C SER A 1029 -0.02 31.35 -7.72
N ALA A 1030 -0.15 30.18 -7.08
CA ALA A 1030 -0.83 29.01 -7.61
C ALA A 1030 -2.29 29.31 -8.00
N ALA A 1031 -2.69 28.86 -9.19
CA ALA A 1031 -4.07 28.94 -9.63
C ALA A 1031 -4.91 27.87 -8.96
N VAL A 1032 -6.12 28.24 -8.52
CA VAL A 1032 -7.05 27.36 -7.81
C VAL A 1032 -8.34 27.28 -8.60
N SER A 1033 -8.77 26.06 -8.90
CA SER A 1033 -10.07 25.76 -9.50
C SER A 1033 -10.99 25.09 -8.48
N TYR A 1034 -12.29 25.39 -8.58
CA TYR A 1034 -13.30 24.96 -7.63
C TYR A 1034 -14.30 24.02 -8.28
N VAL A 1035 -14.72 22.99 -7.54
CA VAL A 1035 -15.77 22.06 -7.94
C VAL A 1035 -16.92 22.17 -6.94
N LEU A 1036 -18.10 22.52 -7.43
CA LEU A 1036 -19.28 22.76 -6.59
C LEU A 1036 -20.22 21.57 -6.61
N LEU A 1037 -20.51 21.04 -5.42
CA LEU A 1037 -21.26 19.82 -5.20
C LEU A 1037 -22.44 20.06 -4.26
N TYR A 1038 -23.53 19.34 -4.46
CA TYR A 1038 -24.62 19.29 -3.48
C TYR A 1038 -25.07 17.86 -3.20
N SER A 1039 -25.75 17.68 -2.07
CA SER A 1039 -26.39 16.43 -1.67
C SER A 1039 -27.79 16.71 -1.09
N ASP A 1040 -28.77 15.95 -1.56
CA ASP A 1040 -30.17 15.97 -1.13
C ASP A 1040 -30.52 14.84 -0.13
N ASP A 1041 -29.54 14.00 0.22
CA ASP A 1041 -29.70 12.82 1.07
C ASP A 1041 -28.73 12.79 2.26
N ASN A 1042 -28.31 13.99 2.69
CA ASN A 1042 -27.39 14.22 3.81
C ASN A 1042 -26.02 13.55 3.63
N GLY A 1043 -25.48 13.65 2.41
CA GLY A 1043 -24.11 13.28 2.06
C GLY A 1043 -23.93 11.83 1.63
N ARG A 1044 -25.01 11.06 1.42
CA ARG A 1044 -24.92 9.68 0.94
C ARG A 1044 -24.62 9.62 -0.55
N SER A 1045 -25.18 10.54 -1.32
CA SER A 1045 -24.85 10.78 -2.72
C SER A 1045 -24.58 12.26 -2.95
N TRP A 1046 -23.73 12.54 -3.93
CA TRP A 1046 -23.32 13.88 -4.31
C TRP A 1046 -23.54 14.09 -5.80
N LYS A 1047 -23.86 15.32 -6.17
CA LYS A 1047 -24.09 15.74 -7.56
C LYS A 1047 -23.36 17.04 -7.83
N HIS A 1048 -22.92 17.21 -9.08
CA HIS A 1048 -22.37 18.48 -9.54
C HIS A 1048 -23.48 19.53 -9.64
N MET A 1049 -23.25 20.73 -9.10
CA MET A 1049 -24.22 21.84 -9.20
C MET A 1049 -24.39 22.38 -10.63
N ALA A 1050 -23.47 22.07 -11.53
CA ALA A 1050 -23.48 22.54 -12.92
C ALA A 1050 -24.49 21.80 -13.80
N ASP A 1051 -24.63 20.48 -13.62
CA ASP A 1051 -25.36 19.63 -14.56
C ASP A 1051 -26.12 18.44 -13.91
N ASP A 1052 -26.16 18.36 -12.57
CA ASP A 1052 -26.78 17.29 -11.79
C ASP A 1052 -26.17 15.88 -11.99
N THR A 1053 -25.00 15.76 -12.64
CA THR A 1053 -24.30 14.48 -12.77
C THR A 1053 -23.75 13.99 -11.43
N ALA A 1054 -23.65 12.67 -11.26
CA ALA A 1054 -23.15 12.08 -10.03
C ALA A 1054 -21.69 12.47 -9.78
N ALA A 1055 -21.39 12.87 -8.55
CA ALA A 1055 -20.09 13.36 -8.13
C ALA A 1055 -19.52 12.51 -6.98
N SER A 1056 -18.20 12.53 -6.83
CA SER A 1056 -17.49 11.97 -5.69
C SER A 1056 -16.69 13.09 -5.02
N PRO A 1057 -17.03 13.50 -3.79
CA PRO A 1057 -16.30 14.55 -3.08
C PRO A 1057 -14.80 14.27 -3.00
N GLY A 1058 -13.98 15.31 -3.18
CA GLY A 1058 -12.52 15.20 -3.11
C GLY A 1058 -11.86 14.53 -4.32
N ARG A 1059 -12.64 14.19 -5.36
CA ARG A 1059 -12.12 13.68 -6.63
C ARG A 1059 -12.17 14.78 -7.67
N ARG A 1060 -11.01 15.09 -8.26
CA ARG A 1060 -10.90 16.05 -9.36
C ARG A 1060 -11.64 15.50 -10.60
N PRO A 1061 -12.62 16.23 -11.18
CA PRO A 1061 -13.30 15.81 -12.40
C PRO A 1061 -12.37 15.87 -13.61
N ALA A 1062 -12.56 14.95 -14.57
CA ALA A 1062 -11.85 14.99 -15.85
C ALA A 1062 -12.44 16.04 -16.82
N ASP A 1063 -13.72 16.38 -16.66
CA ASP A 1063 -14.40 17.38 -17.50
C ASP A 1063 -14.12 18.79 -16.97
N SER A 1064 -13.37 19.57 -17.75
CA SER A 1064 -13.04 20.96 -17.45
C SER A 1064 -14.25 21.90 -17.27
N SER A 1065 -15.43 21.54 -17.80
CA SER A 1065 -16.65 22.34 -17.69
C SER A 1065 -17.29 22.31 -16.30
N LEU A 1066 -16.84 21.40 -15.43
CA LEU A 1066 -17.30 21.26 -14.05
C LEU A 1066 -16.50 22.12 -13.06
N PHE A 1067 -15.54 22.91 -13.54
CA PHE A 1067 -14.70 23.79 -12.72
C PHE A 1067 -15.14 25.25 -12.81
N GLU A 1068 -15.03 25.92 -11.67
CA GLU A 1068 -15.13 27.38 -11.56
C GLU A 1068 -13.77 27.97 -11.20
N THR A 1069 -13.44 29.13 -11.77
CA THR A 1069 -12.21 29.89 -11.43
C THR A 1069 -12.53 31.17 -10.65
N GLY A 1070 -13.81 31.48 -10.46
CA GLY A 1070 -14.28 32.63 -9.69
C GLY A 1070 -14.35 32.36 -8.19
N ALA A 1071 -14.85 33.34 -7.43
CA ALA A 1071 -15.13 33.23 -6.00
C ALA A 1071 -16.65 33.19 -5.69
N SER A 1072 -17.47 32.97 -6.74
CA SER A 1072 -18.92 32.96 -6.65
C SER A 1072 -19.55 32.11 -7.76
N TYR A 1073 -20.65 31.44 -7.46
CA TYR A 1073 -21.43 30.63 -8.40
C TYR A 1073 -22.93 30.79 -8.11
N THR A 1074 -23.75 30.97 -9.13
CA THR A 1074 -25.21 31.05 -8.98
C THR A 1074 -25.83 29.70 -9.29
N TRP A 1075 -26.29 29.00 -8.26
CA TRP A 1075 -26.94 27.70 -8.39
C TRP A 1075 -28.44 27.86 -8.68
N SER A 1076 -28.91 27.28 -9.79
CA SER A 1076 -30.33 27.30 -10.15
C SER A 1076 -31.11 26.31 -9.30
N THR A 1077 -32.02 26.81 -8.46
CA THR A 1077 -32.82 25.99 -7.53
C THR A 1077 -34.29 26.14 -7.83
N ASP A 1078 -34.77 25.70 -9.00
CA ASP A 1078 -36.19 25.79 -9.32
C ASP A 1078 -37.03 24.87 -8.40
N SER A 1079 -38.30 25.23 -8.15
CA SER A 1079 -39.16 24.49 -7.22
C SER A 1079 -39.54 23.08 -7.69
N THR A 1080 -39.32 22.73 -8.96
CA THR A 1080 -39.62 21.39 -9.49
C THR A 1080 -38.48 20.41 -9.28
N SER A 1081 -37.24 20.87 -9.39
CA SER A 1081 -36.03 20.08 -9.18
C SER A 1081 -35.57 20.10 -7.71
N PHE A 1082 -35.83 21.19 -6.99
CA PHE A 1082 -35.39 21.40 -5.61
C PHE A 1082 -36.58 21.70 -4.68
N PRO A 1083 -37.30 20.67 -4.20
CA PRO A 1083 -38.40 20.82 -3.25
C PRO A 1083 -37.93 21.33 -1.88
N GLU A 1084 -38.90 21.67 -1.01
CA GLU A 1084 -38.60 22.01 0.38
C GLU A 1084 -37.82 20.89 1.07
N GLY A 1085 -36.70 21.24 1.70
CA GLY A 1085 -35.83 20.25 2.31
C GLY A 1085 -34.46 20.77 2.70
N THR A 1086 -33.71 19.89 3.35
CA THR A 1086 -32.32 20.11 3.74
C THR A 1086 -31.38 19.65 2.65
N TYR A 1087 -30.41 20.49 2.31
CA TYR A 1087 -29.37 20.17 1.34
C TYR A 1087 -28.00 20.40 1.98
N LEU A 1088 -27.02 19.57 1.64
CA LEU A 1088 -25.62 19.87 1.88
C LEU A 1088 -25.04 20.48 0.60
N ILE A 1089 -24.28 21.55 0.77
CA ILE A 1089 -23.50 22.16 -0.30
C ILE A 1089 -22.03 22.04 0.06
N ARG A 1090 -21.18 21.84 -0.94
CA ARG A 1090 -19.74 21.64 -0.79
C ARG A 1090 -18.98 22.28 -1.93
N ILE A 1091 -17.83 22.86 -1.62
CA ILE A 1091 -16.88 23.40 -2.58
C ILE A 1091 -15.56 22.70 -2.33
N ASP A 1092 -15.08 21.95 -3.32
CA ASP A 1092 -13.72 21.42 -3.34
C ASP A 1092 -12.82 22.39 -4.12
N ALA A 1093 -11.64 22.69 -3.60
CA ALA A 1093 -10.66 23.61 -4.17
C ALA A 1093 -9.36 22.83 -4.47
N PHE A 1094 -8.98 22.81 -5.75
CA PHE A 1094 -7.80 22.12 -6.27
C PHE A 1094 -6.83 23.13 -6.85
N ARG A 1095 -5.52 22.93 -6.63
CA ARG A 1095 -4.49 23.68 -7.36
C ARG A 1095 -4.38 23.12 -8.78
N ASP A 1096 -4.27 23.96 -9.79
CA ASP A 1096 -4.42 23.52 -11.18
C ASP A 1096 -3.30 22.61 -11.66
N ASP A 1097 -2.10 22.79 -11.13
CA ASP A 1097 -0.88 22.07 -11.47
C ASP A 1097 -0.55 20.91 -10.53
N LYS A 1098 -1.36 20.67 -9.48
CA LYS A 1098 -1.13 19.59 -8.51
C LYS A 1098 -2.28 18.58 -8.52
N ALA A 1099 -1.92 17.29 -8.61
CA ALA A 1099 -2.87 16.18 -8.50
C ALA A 1099 -3.29 15.90 -7.05
N LEU A 1100 -2.36 16.09 -6.11
CA LEU A 1100 -2.52 15.73 -4.70
C LEU A 1100 -2.84 16.92 -3.82
N HIS A 1101 -3.50 16.60 -2.69
CA HIS A 1101 -3.93 17.52 -1.65
C HIS A 1101 -4.95 18.55 -2.16
N TYR A 1102 -5.98 18.77 -1.37
CA TYR A 1102 -7.03 19.71 -1.73
C TYR A 1102 -7.65 20.30 -0.48
N ALA A 1103 -8.40 21.39 -0.66
CA ALA A 1103 -9.20 21.94 0.42
C ALA A 1103 -10.66 21.84 0.09
N TYR A 1104 -11.51 21.80 1.11
CA TYR A 1104 -12.94 21.91 0.89
C TYR A 1104 -13.62 22.62 2.04
N HIS A 1105 -14.82 23.09 1.78
CA HIS A 1105 -15.73 23.48 2.83
C HIS A 1105 -17.13 23.03 2.46
N GLN A 1106 -17.92 22.70 3.47
CA GLN A 1106 -19.29 22.26 3.29
C GLN A 1106 -20.21 22.99 4.27
N ARG A 1107 -21.46 23.16 3.88
CA ARG A 1107 -22.50 23.77 4.72
C ARG A 1107 -23.81 23.06 4.51
N ARG A 1108 -24.62 23.03 5.57
CA ARG A 1108 -26.02 22.62 5.48
C ARG A 1108 -26.88 23.84 5.27
N ILE A 1109 -27.80 23.75 4.31
CA ILE A 1109 -28.80 24.77 4.03
C ILE A 1109 -30.20 24.14 4.06
N PHE A 1110 -31.21 24.97 4.30
CA PHE A 1110 -32.61 24.56 4.24
C PHE A 1110 -33.36 25.46 3.25
N ILE A 1111 -33.96 24.86 2.23
CA ILE A 1111 -34.80 25.57 1.26
C ILE A 1111 -36.25 25.47 1.72
N LYS A 1112 -36.92 26.62 1.91
CA LYS A 1112 -38.34 26.70 2.27
C LYS A 1112 -39.19 27.03 1.04
N ARG A 1113 -40.27 26.28 0.77
CA ARG A 1113 -41.14 26.48 -0.41
C ARG A 1113 -42.55 26.93 -0.05
#